data_AF-A0A932JQ41-F1
#
_entry.id   AF-A0A932JQ41-F1
#
_cell.length_a   1.000
_cell.length_b   1.000
_cell.length_c   1.000
_cell.angle_alpha   90.00
_cell.angle_beta   90.00
_cell.angle_gamma   90.00
#
_symmetry.space_group_name_H-M   'P 1'
#
loop_
_entity.id
_entity.type
_entity.pdbx_description
1 polymer ?
#
loop_
_entity_poly.entity_id
_entity_poly.type
_entity_poly.pdbx_seq_one_letter_code
_entity_poly.pdbx_strand_id
1 'polypeptide(L)'
;MKEVNYLFAKAMRCMICLAVVIATGLFAPSLASAQGINCIPSTWVANYWGCDGIRNVSIGSLNHQTEDCAPNNGNNDYTGSGLSEPLIIATIPQNMSVKVMHDYPYTNGYVYVWIDYNRNQSFDEPPVYTYSTTTPGETTLNFTVTLPISSGTGRTRMRVKFGCYPYINTPIDNPCNGPAMGEWEDYIVNITPPFPDPTPTGLVLTAPGSSASLGFPIGTGTYDLGFRLANLSGAGLESIQVNYSFTGPTSGTGAFTWSAGPLATGSNTVVKLPMLANIVLTDALNPYNVTITLSNPVGTSGSGDSNPNNNTLVASVAPALDGGTPENPKIYFVGGTFVPGAWFPNLTNVGTALTYGGILGPVEFRIRPGTYNDQMLLGQVSQTINGIPGMSAATPIVFGPDAAAGANRSNVIMSSANTPGNGNYGVQINAADYLTFKDMTFTVNSAFAGKIFWLRNGTQSINIQNCVFNGRTVSSSSITEDALVYSEPGNALTDLSITGNTFNSGDFGLNLDGGGSGPVVTGVVISGNTFNNFYSRGISIQRYTVPLIQKNTIVTNSSNGSSVYGIFLNLIQSGATVIQNTITIPVPSFGINFSNNTSVAGAATVIANNMINVGNGSMNTYGIYASSYNTTNIFQNTINVNTLSSSLAAGLYLVSPGANTRIINNIIYNRGGGYSYYHGNTLYPTESNYNNIYSAGPYVGYAEGASQSTLTSFSSATAKDANSVSKAVIFTGANNTYLGAMDPQLRGTNSYNNTSVGNVNTDFNDVIRRVPPYMGAHELIPTANFAGGTMDSGCIGRTTVLSPVVSFTSQYPSPFTLPVLPSNVRYQWTKGGIPIFDDGVRIFGTSTSTLTILNSNALDEDNYSLNAIIKDGASEFTFVDTLTYQYSVFLRVNEPVVISTPPLSQVVCRGGNIVLSIVATKGRIWGYQWQRDGVNLTNEFGKFNADEVRGANSVSLTLTNVQYGASGNYRAIIATSCGKNFDTSAVAVVYVAKPTQIITPPASQVAQEAGSVRFEVNVAEATIGFNNNLTPVQY
;
A
#
# COMPACT_ATOMS: atom_id res chain seq x y z
N MET A 1 -79.63 -30.99 5.55
CA MET A 1 -78.84 -30.68 6.78
C MET A 1 -77.58 -29.85 6.52
N LYS A 2 -76.87 -29.96 5.38
CA LYS A 2 -75.72 -29.07 5.08
C LYS A 2 -76.09 -27.63 4.65
N GLU A 3 -77.28 -27.40 4.09
CA GLU A 3 -77.75 -26.05 3.73
C GLU A 3 -78.29 -25.25 4.93
N VAL A 4 -78.80 -25.92 5.96
CA VAL A 4 -79.32 -25.27 7.18
C VAL A 4 -78.18 -24.67 8.01
N ASN A 5 -77.01 -25.32 8.03
CA ASN A 5 -75.81 -24.77 8.70
C ASN A 5 -75.18 -23.60 7.94
N TYR A 6 -75.38 -23.51 6.62
CA TYR A 6 -74.88 -22.40 5.80
C TYR A 6 -75.72 -21.12 5.99
N LEU A 7 -77.03 -21.27 6.16
CA LEU A 7 -77.94 -20.17 6.49
C LEU A 7 -77.80 -19.70 7.94
N PHE A 8 -77.55 -20.60 8.90
CA PHE A 8 -77.26 -20.22 10.29
C PHE A 8 -75.93 -19.46 10.43
N ALA A 9 -74.89 -19.83 9.68
CA ALA A 9 -73.60 -19.11 9.71
C ALA A 9 -73.66 -17.71 9.06
N LYS A 10 -74.48 -17.53 8.00
CA LYS A 10 -74.73 -16.19 7.42
C LYS A 10 -75.62 -15.32 8.32
N ALA A 11 -76.62 -15.90 9.00
CA ALA A 11 -77.44 -15.18 9.97
C ALA A 11 -76.65 -14.75 11.22
N MET A 12 -75.71 -15.57 11.71
CA MET A 12 -74.81 -15.18 12.80
C MET A 12 -73.83 -14.08 12.39
N ARG A 13 -73.34 -14.08 11.14
CA ARG A 13 -72.51 -12.98 10.62
C ARG A 13 -73.30 -11.68 10.41
N CYS A 14 -74.58 -11.76 10.05
CA CYS A 14 -75.45 -10.59 9.93
C CYS A 14 -75.91 -10.04 11.29
N MET A 15 -76.11 -10.90 12.31
CA MET A 15 -76.39 -10.47 13.68
C MET A 15 -75.16 -9.92 14.40
N ILE A 16 -73.95 -10.42 14.09
CA ILE A 16 -72.70 -9.83 14.61
C ILE A 16 -72.39 -8.51 13.91
N CYS A 17 -72.65 -8.36 12.61
CA CYS A 17 -72.57 -7.05 11.94
C CYS A 17 -73.61 -6.06 12.49
N LEU A 18 -74.82 -6.49 12.85
CA LEU A 18 -75.82 -5.60 13.45
C LEU A 18 -75.48 -5.26 14.92
N ALA A 19 -74.90 -6.19 15.69
CA ALA A 19 -74.41 -5.92 17.04
C ALA A 19 -73.15 -5.04 17.05
N VAL A 20 -72.29 -5.15 16.03
CA VAL A 20 -71.09 -4.31 15.88
C VAL A 20 -71.43 -2.92 15.36
N VAL A 21 -72.39 -2.77 14.45
CA VAL A 21 -72.89 -1.44 14.03
C VAL A 21 -73.62 -0.72 15.17
N ILE A 22 -74.20 -1.46 16.13
CA ILE A 22 -74.76 -0.88 17.36
C ILE A 22 -73.68 -0.61 18.43
N ALA A 23 -72.54 -1.31 18.40
CA ALA A 23 -71.42 -1.06 19.32
C ALA A 23 -70.46 0.05 18.85
N THR A 24 -70.35 0.31 17.54
CA THR A 24 -69.48 1.38 16.99
C THR A 24 -70.17 2.74 16.87
N GLY A 25 -71.47 2.83 17.16
CA GLY A 25 -72.21 4.10 17.27
C GLY A 25 -72.17 4.73 18.66
N LEU A 26 -71.44 4.14 19.62
CA LEU A 26 -71.44 4.54 21.03
C LEU A 26 -70.02 4.83 21.55
N PHE A 27 -69.22 5.53 20.76
CA PHE A 27 -68.30 6.53 21.33
C PHE A 27 -68.85 7.92 20.99
N ALA A 28 -70.08 8.19 21.43
CA ALA A 28 -70.33 9.54 21.91
C ALA A 28 -69.24 9.78 22.97
N PRO A 29 -68.41 10.84 22.86
CA PRO A 29 -67.58 11.21 23.99
C PRO A 29 -68.52 11.21 25.18
N SER A 30 -68.15 10.48 26.24
CA SER A 30 -68.90 10.53 27.49
C SER A 30 -69.31 11.97 27.71
N LEU A 31 -70.55 12.22 28.12
CA LEU A 31 -71.02 13.52 28.63
C LEU A 31 -70.26 13.94 29.91
N ALA A 32 -69.00 13.52 30.08
CA ALA A 32 -68.04 14.22 30.90
C ALA A 32 -68.00 15.65 30.39
N SER A 33 -68.44 16.59 31.23
CA SER A 33 -68.25 18.01 30.94
C SER A 33 -66.77 18.23 30.65
N ALA A 34 -66.45 19.16 29.76
CA ALA A 34 -65.12 19.73 29.77
C ALA A 34 -64.80 20.15 31.22
N GLN A 35 -63.62 19.78 31.71
CA GLN A 35 -63.27 20.11 33.08
C GLN A 35 -63.20 21.63 33.22
N GLY A 36 -63.70 22.17 34.33
CA GLY A 36 -63.59 23.60 34.59
C GLY A 36 -62.13 23.98 34.70
N ILE A 37 -61.70 25.03 33.99
CA ILE A 37 -60.33 25.52 34.09
C ILE A 37 -60.20 26.45 35.31
N ASN A 38 -59.19 26.19 36.14
CA ASN A 38 -58.80 27.00 37.31
C ASN A 38 -58.04 28.27 36.90
N CYS A 39 -58.60 29.01 35.96
CA CYS A 39 -57.99 30.19 35.35
C CYS A 39 -59.12 31.16 34.97
N ILE A 40 -59.68 31.85 35.98
CA ILE A 40 -60.76 32.82 35.77
C ILE A 40 -60.12 34.19 35.52
N PRO A 41 -60.39 34.84 34.36
CA PRO A 41 -59.93 36.20 34.09
C PRO A 41 -60.37 37.17 35.20
N SER A 42 -59.40 37.79 35.90
CA SER A 42 -59.68 38.57 37.12
C SER A 42 -59.43 40.08 37.02
N THR A 43 -58.91 40.58 35.89
CA THR A 43 -58.63 42.01 35.70
C THR A 43 -59.12 42.49 34.33
N TRP A 44 -60.20 43.28 34.32
CA TRP A 44 -60.77 43.88 33.13
C TRP A 44 -60.97 45.38 33.31
N VAL A 45 -60.72 46.16 32.26
CA VAL A 45 -60.98 47.60 32.16
C VAL A 45 -61.78 47.84 30.88
N ALA A 46 -62.82 48.66 30.98
CA ALA A 46 -63.68 48.96 29.84
C ALA A 46 -62.91 49.61 28.68
N ASN A 47 -63.30 49.28 27.44
CA ASN A 47 -62.75 49.91 26.24
C ASN A 47 -63.07 51.43 26.26
N TYR A 48 -62.03 52.27 26.34
CA TYR A 48 -62.20 53.73 26.42
C TYR A 48 -62.43 54.40 25.06
N TRP A 49 -61.93 53.82 23.96
CA TRP A 49 -61.97 54.38 22.60
C TRP A 49 -62.12 53.27 21.56
N GLY A 50 -63.35 53.04 21.08
CA GLY A 50 -63.64 52.04 20.05
C GLY A 50 -63.71 50.61 20.58
N CYS A 51 -63.61 49.66 19.66
CA CYS A 51 -63.73 48.24 19.85
C CYS A 51 -62.40 47.48 19.73
N ASP A 52 -61.78 47.15 20.87
CA ASP A 52 -60.74 46.13 20.92
C ASP A 52 -61.36 44.81 21.37
N GLY A 53 -61.48 43.85 20.44
CA GLY A 53 -62.19 42.60 20.69
C GLY A 53 -61.97 41.52 19.63
N ILE A 54 -62.44 40.32 19.92
CA ILE A 54 -62.46 39.20 18.99
C ILE A 54 -63.76 39.29 18.17
N ARG A 55 -63.66 38.96 16.88
CA ARG A 55 -64.76 39.03 15.90
C ARG A 55 -65.11 37.70 15.29
N ASN A 56 -64.11 36.82 15.23
CA ASN A 56 -64.33 35.47 14.76
C ASN A 56 -63.24 34.55 15.30
N VAL A 57 -63.63 33.38 15.77
CA VAL A 57 -62.73 32.26 16.00
C VAL A 57 -63.20 31.09 15.16
N SER A 58 -62.31 30.59 14.30
CA SER A 58 -62.54 29.38 13.53
C SER A 58 -61.37 28.42 13.62
N ILE A 59 -61.68 27.15 13.85
CA ILE A 59 -60.76 26.01 13.85
C ILE A 59 -61.58 24.75 13.65
N GLY A 60 -61.24 23.91 12.67
CA GLY A 60 -62.04 22.72 12.35
C GLY A 60 -63.51 23.05 12.07
N SER A 61 -64.44 22.43 12.80
CA SER A 61 -65.89 22.66 12.71
C SER A 61 -66.39 23.89 13.49
N LEU A 62 -65.55 24.51 14.32
CA LEU A 62 -65.87 25.75 14.99
C LEU A 62 -65.67 26.90 14.00
N ASN A 63 -66.70 27.72 13.83
CA ASN A 63 -66.62 29.02 13.16
C ASN A 63 -67.64 29.93 13.83
N HIS A 64 -67.20 30.67 14.84
CA HIS A 64 -68.06 31.49 15.66
C HIS A 64 -67.80 32.96 15.39
N GLN A 65 -68.81 33.68 14.87
CA GLN A 65 -68.76 35.13 14.69
C GLN A 65 -69.38 35.81 15.90
N THR A 66 -68.67 36.80 16.42
CA THR A 66 -69.12 37.62 17.55
C THR A 66 -69.45 39.02 17.03
N GLU A 67 -70.74 39.38 17.07
CA GLU A 67 -71.27 40.56 16.36
C GLU A 67 -71.04 41.89 17.08
N ASP A 68 -70.54 41.90 18.32
CA ASP A 68 -70.31 43.13 19.09
C ASP A 68 -69.10 42.99 20.02
N CYS A 69 -68.44 44.11 20.34
CA CYS A 69 -67.43 44.15 21.42
C CYS A 69 -68.14 43.83 22.73
N ALA A 70 -67.70 42.82 23.47
CA ALA A 70 -68.38 42.36 24.67
C ALA A 70 -68.80 43.54 25.60
N PRO A 71 -70.10 43.81 25.81
CA PRO A 71 -70.56 44.90 26.67
C PRO A 71 -70.41 44.59 28.17
N ASN A 72 -69.96 43.37 28.52
CA ASN A 72 -69.85 42.88 29.90
C ASN A 72 -68.48 42.22 30.14
N ASN A 73 -67.63 42.82 30.98
CA ASN A 73 -66.47 42.23 31.66
C ASN A 73 -65.40 41.48 30.82
N GLY A 74 -65.44 41.55 29.48
CA GLY A 74 -64.40 41.06 28.57
C GLY A 74 -64.16 39.55 28.53
N ASN A 75 -64.81 38.74 29.37
CA ASN A 75 -64.61 37.29 29.38
C ASN A 75 -65.87 36.55 28.93
N ASN A 76 -65.87 36.11 27.67
CA ASN A 76 -66.94 35.36 27.05
C ASN A 76 -66.66 33.85 27.11
N ASP A 77 -67.31 33.17 28.04
CA ASP A 77 -67.23 31.71 28.14
C ASP A 77 -68.32 31.05 27.26
N TYR A 78 -67.92 30.57 26.07
CA TYR A 78 -68.81 29.89 25.14
C TYR A 78 -68.85 28.37 25.33
N THR A 79 -68.22 27.84 26.38
CA THR A 79 -68.13 26.39 26.61
C THR A 79 -69.48 25.72 26.92
N GLY A 80 -70.50 26.49 27.30
CA GLY A 80 -71.88 26.03 27.51
C GLY A 80 -72.87 26.39 26.39
N SER A 81 -72.42 27.05 25.31
CA SER A 81 -73.30 27.69 24.32
C SER A 81 -73.76 26.75 23.19
N GLY A 82 -73.41 25.47 23.24
CA GLY A 82 -73.78 24.48 22.21
C GLY A 82 -73.09 24.68 20.85
N LEU A 83 -72.02 25.49 20.80
CA LEU A 83 -71.19 25.65 19.60
C LEU A 83 -70.49 24.34 19.23
N SER A 84 -70.18 24.18 17.93
CA SER A 84 -69.43 23.03 17.43
C SER A 84 -68.09 22.86 18.15
N GLU A 85 -67.86 21.70 18.73
CA GLU A 85 -66.58 21.34 19.37
C GLU A 85 -65.63 20.80 18.31
N PRO A 86 -64.58 21.53 17.91
CA PRO A 86 -63.70 21.09 16.85
C PRO A 86 -62.78 19.98 17.35
N LEU A 87 -62.57 19.00 16.47
CA LEU A 87 -61.65 17.89 16.69
C LEU A 87 -60.23 18.36 16.40
N ILE A 88 -59.34 18.23 17.39
CA ILE A 88 -57.91 18.48 17.23
C ILE A 88 -57.18 17.14 17.35
N ILE A 89 -56.50 16.74 16.29
CA ILE A 89 -55.69 15.51 16.29
C ILE A 89 -54.29 15.89 16.74
N ALA A 90 -53.80 15.26 17.81
CA ALA A 90 -52.44 15.52 18.30
C ALA A 90 -51.41 15.31 17.18
N THR A 91 -50.35 16.13 17.16
CA THR A 91 -49.28 16.17 16.16
C THR A 91 -49.67 16.60 14.74
N ILE A 92 -50.96 16.71 14.42
CA ILE A 92 -51.44 17.13 13.10
C ILE A 92 -51.77 18.63 13.12
N PRO A 93 -51.14 19.47 12.28
CA PRO A 93 -51.45 20.89 12.19
C PRO A 93 -52.91 21.13 11.79
N GLN A 94 -53.64 21.91 12.59
CA GLN A 94 -55.00 22.34 12.32
C GLN A 94 -55.01 23.82 11.94
N ASN A 95 -55.62 24.16 10.81
CA ASN A 95 -55.79 25.55 10.42
C ASN A 95 -56.76 26.24 11.39
N MET A 96 -56.32 27.36 11.93
CA MET A 96 -57.07 28.24 12.81
C MET A 96 -57.06 29.66 12.24
N SER A 97 -58.19 30.34 12.33
CA SER A 97 -58.31 31.76 12.02
C SER A 97 -58.94 32.50 13.19
N VAL A 98 -58.28 33.58 13.61
CA VAL A 98 -58.79 34.51 14.62
C VAL A 98 -58.89 35.90 14.00
N LYS A 99 -60.11 36.43 13.90
CA LYS A 99 -60.36 37.79 13.47
C LYS A 99 -60.50 38.68 14.69
N VAL A 100 -59.74 39.76 14.73
CA VAL A 100 -59.77 40.75 15.82
C VAL A 100 -60.05 42.13 15.27
N MET A 101 -60.75 42.95 16.05
CA MET A 101 -60.86 44.39 15.85
C MET A 101 -59.89 45.07 16.80
N HIS A 102 -59.02 45.94 16.27
CA HIS A 102 -58.12 46.75 17.07
C HIS A 102 -58.38 48.23 16.81
N ASP A 103 -59.09 48.91 17.69
CA ASP A 103 -59.45 50.32 17.49
C ASP A 103 -58.53 51.29 18.22
N TYR A 104 -57.81 50.86 19.26
CA TYR A 104 -56.93 51.74 20.04
C TYR A 104 -55.58 51.98 19.37
N PRO A 105 -55.30 53.17 18.80
CA PRO A 105 -54.18 53.35 17.87
C PRO A 105 -52.83 53.60 18.54
N TYR A 106 -52.78 53.64 19.88
CA TYR A 106 -51.61 54.12 20.62
C TYR A 106 -50.71 52.99 21.17
N THR A 107 -51.15 51.73 21.12
CA THR A 107 -50.37 50.58 21.58
C THR A 107 -50.59 49.36 20.70
N ASN A 108 -49.71 48.36 20.83
CA ASN A 108 -49.85 47.11 20.11
C ASN A 108 -50.99 46.26 20.71
N GLY A 109 -51.78 45.62 19.85
CA GLY A 109 -52.70 44.56 20.22
C GLY A 109 -52.00 43.20 20.20
N TYR A 110 -52.31 42.35 21.18
CA TYR A 110 -51.73 41.01 21.31
C TYR A 110 -52.80 39.93 21.28
N VAL A 111 -52.60 38.92 20.45
CA VAL A 111 -53.43 37.70 20.40
C VAL A 111 -52.66 36.54 20.99
N TYR A 112 -53.32 35.80 21.88
CA TYR A 112 -52.84 34.53 22.43
C TYR A 112 -53.91 33.47 22.26
N VAL A 113 -53.46 32.24 22.00
CA VAL A 113 -54.32 31.06 22.04
C VAL A 113 -53.69 30.04 22.98
N TRP A 114 -54.46 29.54 23.93
CA TRP A 114 -54.07 28.41 24.78
C TRP A 114 -55.04 27.25 24.59
N ILE A 115 -54.54 26.04 24.79
CA ILE A 115 -55.33 24.80 24.87
C ILE A 115 -54.78 24.04 26.07
N ASP A 116 -55.63 23.65 27.01
CA ASP A 116 -55.27 22.76 28.13
C ASP A 116 -55.10 21.35 27.55
N TYR A 117 -53.98 21.15 26.87
CA TYR A 117 -53.73 19.94 26.11
C TYR A 117 -53.20 18.82 26.99
N ASN A 118 -52.68 19.11 28.19
CA ASN A 118 -52.30 18.09 29.17
C ASN A 118 -53.51 17.61 30.02
N ARG A 119 -54.66 18.32 29.91
CA ARG A 119 -55.91 18.04 30.62
C ARG A 119 -55.79 18.11 32.14
N ASN A 120 -54.98 19.03 32.65
CA ASN A 120 -54.78 19.22 34.08
C ASN A 120 -55.66 20.31 34.71
N GLN A 121 -56.60 20.90 33.93
CA GLN A 121 -57.53 21.95 34.37
C GLN A 121 -56.87 23.31 34.60
N SER A 122 -55.69 23.51 34.03
CA SER A 122 -54.96 24.78 34.05
C SER A 122 -54.51 25.10 32.63
N PHE A 123 -54.19 26.36 32.39
CA PHE A 123 -53.43 26.75 31.21
C PHE A 123 -51.98 27.02 31.65
N ASP A 124 -51.34 26.00 32.24
CA ASP A 124 -49.94 26.09 32.65
C ASP A 124 -48.97 25.86 31.50
N GLU A 125 -49.49 25.46 30.33
CA GLU A 125 -48.74 25.32 29.11
C GLU A 125 -48.55 26.67 28.39
N PRO A 126 -47.46 26.83 27.62
CA PRO A 126 -47.28 28.00 26.77
C PRO A 126 -48.44 28.15 25.76
N PRO A 127 -48.76 29.39 25.33
CA PRO A 127 -49.75 29.60 24.28
C PRO A 127 -49.34 28.86 23.00
N VAL A 128 -50.29 28.16 22.40
CA VAL A 128 -50.11 27.48 21.11
C VAL A 128 -49.96 28.47 19.95
N TYR A 129 -50.29 29.74 20.17
CA TYR A 129 -50.06 30.83 19.23
C TYR A 129 -49.94 32.18 19.95
N THR A 130 -49.01 33.02 19.50
CA THR A 130 -48.84 34.42 19.94
C THR A 130 -48.65 35.34 18.74
N TYR A 131 -49.34 36.47 18.70
CA TYR A 131 -49.17 37.48 17.66
C TYR A 131 -49.30 38.89 18.21
N SER A 132 -48.54 39.83 17.62
CA SER A 132 -48.63 41.26 17.92
C SER A 132 -49.04 42.01 16.65
N THR A 133 -50.13 42.78 16.72
CA THR A 133 -50.54 43.74 15.69
C THR A 133 -50.31 45.17 16.17
N THR A 134 -49.95 46.07 15.26
CA THR A 134 -49.80 47.51 15.52
C THR A 134 -50.76 48.35 14.68
N THR A 135 -51.57 47.71 13.84
CA THR A 135 -52.39 48.39 12.83
C THR A 135 -53.82 48.50 13.33
N PRO A 136 -54.37 49.72 13.49
CA PRO A 136 -55.77 49.91 13.81
C PRO A 136 -56.66 49.38 12.69
N GLY A 137 -57.75 48.71 13.04
CA GLY A 137 -58.72 48.11 12.14
C GLY A 137 -58.87 46.60 12.33
N GLU A 138 -59.72 46.02 11.49
CA GLU A 138 -60.04 44.60 11.54
C GLU A 138 -58.94 43.76 10.87
N THR A 139 -58.41 42.77 11.60
CA THR A 139 -57.33 41.89 11.12
C THR A 139 -57.72 40.43 11.29
N THR A 140 -57.62 39.63 10.22
CA THR A 140 -57.76 38.17 10.29
C THR A 140 -56.39 37.52 10.35
N LEU A 141 -56.11 36.82 11.44
CA LEU A 141 -54.90 36.04 11.65
C LEU A 141 -55.15 34.60 11.24
N ASN A 142 -54.42 34.10 10.24
CA ASN A 142 -54.46 32.70 9.82
C ASN A 142 -53.17 32.01 10.26
N PHE A 143 -53.29 30.93 11.02
CA PHE A 143 -52.16 30.16 11.54
C PHE A 143 -52.53 28.70 11.72
N THR A 144 -51.55 27.86 12.01
CA THR A 144 -51.76 26.44 12.32
C THR A 144 -51.51 26.15 13.79
N VAL A 145 -52.40 25.42 14.43
CA VAL A 145 -52.22 24.88 15.78
C VAL A 145 -51.74 23.44 15.68
N THR A 146 -50.64 23.10 16.35
CA THR A 146 -50.13 21.72 16.44
C THR A 146 -49.92 21.36 17.90
N LEU A 147 -50.53 20.26 18.35
CA LEU A 147 -50.40 19.78 19.73
C LEU A 147 -49.29 18.72 19.87
N PRO A 148 -48.60 18.63 21.03
CA PRO A 148 -47.63 17.56 21.30
C PRO A 148 -48.24 16.15 21.27
N ILE A 149 -47.40 15.13 21.06
CA ILE A 149 -47.83 13.71 21.11
C ILE A 149 -48.33 13.29 22.50
N SER A 150 -47.92 14.00 23.56
CA SER A 150 -48.30 13.75 24.95
C SER A 150 -49.65 14.36 25.34
N SER A 151 -50.38 14.98 24.40
CA SER A 151 -51.66 15.61 24.71
C SER A 151 -52.70 14.60 25.19
N GLY A 152 -53.35 14.92 26.31
CA GLY A 152 -54.42 14.12 26.89
C GLY A 152 -55.64 14.08 25.96
N THR A 153 -56.09 12.88 25.60
CA THR A 153 -57.26 12.68 24.75
C THR A 153 -58.55 13.08 25.46
N GLY A 154 -59.49 13.69 24.74
CA GLY A 154 -60.83 14.04 25.18
C GLY A 154 -61.13 15.53 25.11
N ARG A 155 -62.34 15.89 25.54
CA ARG A 155 -62.83 17.27 25.61
C ARG A 155 -61.98 18.08 26.59
N THR A 156 -61.46 19.22 26.14
CA THR A 156 -60.72 20.20 26.93
C THR A 156 -61.10 21.62 26.49
N ARG A 157 -60.57 22.64 27.17
CA ARG A 157 -60.87 24.04 26.89
C ARG A 157 -59.73 24.70 26.10
N MET A 158 -60.11 25.49 25.11
CA MET A 158 -59.28 26.42 24.36
C MET A 158 -59.65 27.84 24.76
N ARG A 159 -58.66 28.71 24.96
CA ARG A 159 -58.84 30.12 25.25
C ARG A 159 -58.18 30.96 24.18
N VAL A 160 -58.95 31.84 23.55
CA VAL A 160 -58.45 32.89 22.68
C VAL A 160 -58.52 34.20 23.46
N LYS A 161 -57.41 34.94 23.50
CA LYS A 161 -57.31 36.21 24.20
C LYS A 161 -56.80 37.25 23.22
N PHE A 162 -57.50 38.37 23.11
CA PHE A 162 -57.01 39.56 22.46
C PHE A 162 -56.98 40.71 23.46
N GLY A 163 -55.93 41.53 23.45
CA GLY A 163 -55.96 42.78 24.19
C GLY A 163 -54.76 43.69 23.96
N CYS A 164 -54.94 44.95 24.35
CA CYS A 164 -53.97 46.03 24.28
C CYS A 164 -54.00 46.85 25.58
N TYR A 165 -52.91 47.53 25.96
CA TYR A 165 -52.94 48.40 27.15
C TYR A 165 -52.00 49.60 27.04
N PRO A 166 -52.36 50.81 27.54
CA PRO A 166 -51.58 52.04 27.35
C PRO A 166 -50.26 52.13 28.13
N TYR A 167 -50.08 51.36 29.21
CA TYR A 167 -48.97 51.55 30.16
C TYR A 167 -48.04 50.34 30.34
N ILE A 168 -48.27 49.25 29.61
CA ILE A 168 -47.46 48.05 29.72
C ILE A 168 -46.87 47.75 28.33
N ASN A 169 -45.60 48.14 28.13
CA ASN A 169 -44.86 47.90 26.87
C ASN A 169 -44.42 46.45 26.67
N THR A 170 -44.93 45.50 27.48
CA THR A 170 -44.56 44.09 27.40
C THR A 170 -45.79 43.19 27.46
N PRO A 171 -45.82 42.12 26.64
CA PRO A 171 -46.91 41.16 26.64
C PRO A 171 -47.08 40.47 28.01
N ILE A 172 -48.29 40.48 28.58
CA ILE A 172 -48.64 39.59 29.71
C ILE A 172 -49.14 38.26 29.14
N ASP A 173 -48.19 37.33 28.97
CA ASP A 173 -48.42 35.91 28.64
C ASP A 173 -48.96 35.18 29.89
N ASN A 174 -50.16 35.59 30.32
CA ASN A 174 -50.88 34.96 31.41
C ASN A 174 -52.32 34.68 30.95
N PRO A 175 -52.75 33.41 30.88
CA PRO A 175 -54.10 33.07 30.43
C PRO A 175 -55.18 33.52 31.42
N CYS A 176 -54.82 33.73 32.69
CA CYS A 176 -55.74 34.09 33.79
C CYS A 176 -55.73 35.59 34.11
N ASN A 177 -54.76 36.36 33.56
CA ASN A 177 -54.52 37.74 33.98
C ASN A 177 -54.03 38.67 32.84
N GLY A 178 -54.37 39.97 32.93
CA GLY A 178 -53.95 41.06 32.01
C GLY A 178 -54.53 40.99 30.59
N PRO A 179 -54.18 41.89 29.64
CA PRO A 179 -54.09 43.34 29.79
C PRO A 179 -55.47 43.94 30.07
N ALA A 180 -55.51 45.22 30.43
CA ALA A 180 -56.73 45.81 30.94
C ALA A 180 -57.79 46.10 29.86
N MET A 181 -57.48 46.26 28.56
CA MET A 181 -58.48 46.46 27.49
C MET A 181 -58.42 45.29 26.49
N GLY A 182 -59.50 44.53 26.35
CA GLY A 182 -59.55 43.35 25.47
C GLY A 182 -60.64 42.34 25.81
N GLU A 183 -60.57 41.19 25.14
CA GLU A 183 -61.56 40.10 25.18
C GLU A 183 -60.89 38.73 25.30
N TRP A 184 -61.51 37.86 26.11
CA TRP A 184 -61.26 36.43 26.18
C TRP A 184 -62.48 35.70 25.64
N GLU A 185 -62.23 34.68 24.84
CA GLU A 185 -63.23 33.72 24.41
C GLU A 185 -62.78 32.30 24.76
N ASP A 186 -63.59 31.59 25.56
CA ASP A 186 -63.35 30.19 25.89
C ASP A 186 -64.24 29.26 25.06
N TYR A 187 -63.63 28.25 24.45
CA TYR A 187 -64.29 27.25 23.61
C TYR A 187 -63.94 25.84 24.09
N ILE A 188 -64.78 24.86 23.75
CA ILE A 188 -64.44 23.44 23.93
C ILE A 188 -63.82 22.91 22.66
N VAL A 189 -62.69 22.22 22.81
CA VAL A 189 -62.03 21.47 21.74
C VAL A 189 -61.89 20.01 22.18
N ASN A 190 -61.96 19.08 21.23
CA ASN A 190 -61.82 17.66 21.53
C ASN A 190 -60.50 17.14 20.99
N ILE A 191 -59.58 16.75 21.88
CA ILE A 191 -58.27 16.22 21.48
C ILE A 191 -58.40 14.71 21.20
N THR A 192 -57.89 14.25 20.06
CA THR A 192 -57.75 12.82 19.77
C THR A 192 -56.29 12.39 19.69
N PRO A 193 -55.98 11.10 19.94
CA PRO A 193 -54.64 10.58 19.76
C PRO A 193 -54.16 10.77 18.31
N PRO A 194 -52.85 10.78 18.07
CA PRO A 194 -52.33 10.79 16.71
C PRO A 194 -52.83 9.57 15.93
N PHE A 195 -52.95 9.71 14.62
CA PHE A 195 -53.21 8.58 13.73
C PHE A 195 -52.10 7.54 13.79
N PRO A 196 -52.36 6.26 13.48
CA PRO A 196 -51.27 5.29 13.35
C PRO A 196 -50.22 5.76 12.34
N ASP A 197 -48.99 5.29 12.50
CA ASP A 197 -47.85 5.62 11.64
C ASP A 197 -47.28 4.31 11.07
N PRO A 198 -47.99 3.70 10.10
CA PRO A 198 -47.57 2.45 9.48
C PRO A 198 -46.31 2.68 8.63
N THR A 199 -45.37 1.75 8.65
CA THR A 199 -44.24 1.80 7.73
C THR A 199 -43.78 0.39 7.34
N PRO A 200 -43.44 0.15 6.06
CA PRO A 200 -42.79 -1.08 5.63
C PRO A 200 -41.28 -0.99 5.89
N THR A 201 -40.75 -1.72 6.87
CA THR A 201 -39.35 -1.57 7.32
C THR A 201 -38.33 -2.46 6.60
N GLY A 202 -38.77 -3.46 5.83
CA GLY A 202 -37.88 -4.31 5.04
C GLY A 202 -38.55 -5.59 4.54
N LEU A 203 -37.96 -6.23 3.54
CA LEU A 203 -38.42 -7.53 3.05
C LEU A 203 -38.15 -8.64 4.05
N VAL A 204 -39.00 -9.67 4.01
CA VAL A 204 -38.88 -10.87 4.85
C VAL A 204 -39.12 -12.09 3.98
N LEU A 205 -38.25 -13.08 4.12
CA LEU A 205 -38.52 -14.43 3.62
C LEU A 205 -38.91 -15.35 4.76
N THR A 206 -39.86 -16.25 4.50
CA THR A 206 -40.19 -17.37 5.39
C THR A 206 -40.16 -18.67 4.60
N ALA A 207 -39.93 -19.80 5.28
CA ALA A 207 -40.25 -21.09 4.67
C ALA A 207 -41.75 -21.13 4.28
N PRO A 208 -42.13 -21.83 3.19
CA PRO A 208 -43.51 -21.93 2.77
C PRO A 208 -44.45 -22.32 3.91
N GLY A 209 -45.47 -21.49 4.15
CA GLY A 209 -46.45 -21.73 5.22
C GLY A 209 -45.97 -21.40 6.65
N SER A 210 -44.71 -21.03 6.86
CA SER A 210 -44.18 -20.63 8.17
C SER A 210 -44.46 -19.16 8.48
N SER A 211 -44.60 -18.80 9.76
CA SER A 211 -44.62 -17.40 10.24
C SER A 211 -43.24 -16.90 10.70
N ALA A 212 -42.24 -17.78 10.76
CA ALA A 212 -40.89 -17.43 11.21
C ALA A 212 -40.07 -16.80 10.07
N SER A 213 -39.59 -15.58 10.30
CA SER A 213 -38.68 -14.88 9.40
C SER A 213 -37.30 -15.54 9.36
N LEU A 214 -36.73 -15.66 8.17
CA LEU A 214 -35.35 -16.10 7.95
C LEU A 214 -34.40 -14.90 7.91
N GLY A 215 -33.17 -15.10 8.37
CA GLY A 215 -32.11 -14.09 8.27
C GLY A 215 -31.55 -14.03 6.86
N PHE A 216 -31.12 -12.84 6.44
CA PHE A 216 -30.31 -12.65 5.24
C PHE A 216 -28.82 -12.65 5.59
N PRO A 217 -27.93 -13.10 4.69
CA PRO A 217 -28.20 -13.69 3.37
C PRO A 217 -28.84 -15.07 3.43
N ILE A 218 -29.45 -15.51 2.31
CA ILE A 218 -30.19 -16.77 2.23
C ILE A 218 -29.79 -17.58 0.99
N GLY A 219 -29.66 -18.90 1.14
CA GLY A 219 -29.31 -19.78 0.03
C GLY A 219 -30.46 -20.04 -0.94
N THR A 220 -30.16 -20.82 -1.98
CA THR A 220 -31.16 -21.28 -2.94
C THR A 220 -32.26 -22.08 -2.27
N GLY A 221 -33.52 -21.88 -2.67
CA GLY A 221 -34.64 -22.58 -2.08
C GLY A 221 -36.01 -22.04 -2.51
N THR A 222 -37.06 -22.55 -1.89
CA THR A 222 -38.44 -22.07 -2.08
C THR A 222 -38.88 -21.31 -0.84
N TYR A 223 -39.43 -20.11 -1.01
CA TYR A 223 -39.76 -19.20 0.10
C TYR A 223 -41.09 -18.47 -0.15
N ASP A 224 -41.72 -18.00 0.92
CA ASP A 224 -42.75 -16.95 0.82
C ASP A 224 -42.09 -15.59 1.07
N LEU A 225 -42.33 -14.63 0.17
CA LEU A 225 -41.84 -13.26 0.31
C LEU A 225 -42.91 -12.33 0.89
N GLY A 226 -42.48 -11.54 1.87
CA GLY A 226 -43.29 -10.57 2.58
C GLY A 226 -42.47 -9.35 2.97
N PHE A 227 -43.02 -8.56 3.88
CA PHE A 227 -42.33 -7.42 4.49
C PHE A 227 -42.68 -7.30 5.98
N ARG A 228 -41.90 -6.51 6.71
CA ARG A 228 -42.22 -6.10 8.08
C ARG A 228 -43.07 -4.84 8.05
N LEU A 229 -44.31 -4.94 8.52
CA LEU A 229 -45.17 -3.79 8.80
C LEU A 229 -44.93 -3.36 10.24
N ALA A 230 -44.44 -2.15 10.47
CA ALA A 230 -44.32 -1.55 11.79
C ALA A 230 -45.34 -0.43 11.97
N ASN A 231 -45.79 -0.21 13.21
CA ASN A 231 -46.54 0.99 13.59
C ASN A 231 -45.64 1.83 14.50
N LEU A 232 -45.01 2.88 13.97
CA LEU A 232 -43.95 3.60 14.70
C LEU A 232 -44.48 4.48 15.83
N SER A 233 -45.64 5.09 15.63
CA SER A 233 -46.22 6.10 16.52
C SER A 233 -47.76 6.16 16.40
N GLY A 234 -48.40 6.95 17.26
CA GLY A 234 -49.86 7.17 17.23
C GLY A 234 -50.70 6.00 17.75
N ALA A 235 -51.95 5.90 17.30
CA ALA A 235 -52.90 4.87 17.69
C ALA A 235 -52.52 3.47 17.16
N GLY A 236 -53.11 2.40 17.74
CA GLY A 236 -52.90 1.04 17.25
C GLY A 236 -53.48 0.87 15.84
N LEU A 237 -52.72 0.27 14.92
CA LEU A 237 -53.11 0.10 13.51
C LEU A 237 -54.00 -1.14 13.32
N GLU A 238 -55.29 -0.98 13.04
CA GLU A 238 -56.23 -2.08 12.85
C GLU A 238 -56.20 -2.68 11.44
N SER A 239 -56.08 -1.82 10.43
CA SER A 239 -55.96 -2.25 9.04
C SER A 239 -55.19 -1.28 8.15
N ILE A 240 -54.64 -1.78 7.05
CA ILE A 240 -53.91 -0.99 6.05
C ILE A 240 -54.08 -1.62 4.67
N GLN A 241 -54.24 -0.80 3.63
CA GLN A 241 -54.15 -1.28 2.25
C GLN A 241 -52.69 -1.39 1.83
N VAL A 242 -52.31 -2.59 1.41
CA VAL A 242 -50.98 -2.90 0.89
C VAL A 242 -51.08 -2.99 -0.63
N ASN A 243 -50.41 -2.09 -1.33
CA ASN A 243 -50.22 -2.18 -2.77
C ASN A 243 -48.77 -2.57 -3.05
N TYR A 244 -48.52 -3.46 -3.98
CA TYR A 244 -47.15 -3.88 -4.32
C TYR A 244 -46.97 -4.18 -5.80
N SER A 245 -45.76 -3.98 -6.28
CA SER A 245 -45.31 -4.35 -7.62
C SER A 245 -43.97 -5.07 -7.52
N PHE A 246 -43.72 -5.98 -8.45
CA PHE A 246 -42.47 -6.72 -8.48
C PHE A 246 -42.02 -7.08 -9.90
N THR A 247 -40.71 -7.17 -10.09
CA THR A 247 -40.06 -7.65 -11.30
C THR A 247 -38.96 -8.67 -10.95
N GLY A 248 -38.60 -9.53 -11.90
CA GLY A 248 -37.58 -10.57 -11.68
C GLY A 248 -37.85 -11.80 -12.54
N PRO A 249 -37.66 -13.03 -12.02
CA PRO A 249 -38.03 -14.26 -12.71
C PRO A 249 -39.51 -14.29 -13.14
N THR A 250 -40.36 -13.60 -12.38
CA THR A 250 -41.74 -13.27 -12.71
C THR A 250 -42.02 -11.82 -12.34
N SER A 251 -42.91 -11.16 -13.07
CA SER A 251 -43.30 -9.76 -12.81
C SER A 251 -44.80 -9.65 -12.60
N GLY A 252 -45.23 -8.71 -11.76
CA GLY A 252 -46.65 -8.51 -11.47
C GLY A 252 -46.93 -7.36 -10.50
N THR A 253 -48.21 -7.10 -10.28
CA THR A 253 -48.72 -6.13 -9.30
C THR A 253 -49.88 -6.73 -8.53
N GLY A 254 -50.03 -6.36 -7.27
CA GLY A 254 -51.10 -6.86 -6.41
C GLY A 254 -51.51 -5.85 -5.34
N ALA A 255 -52.70 -6.05 -4.79
CA ALA A 255 -53.22 -5.26 -3.69
C ALA A 255 -54.08 -6.12 -2.76
N PHE A 256 -54.02 -5.86 -1.45
CA PHE A 256 -54.89 -6.46 -0.45
C PHE A 256 -54.95 -5.60 0.82
N THR A 257 -55.93 -5.85 1.67
CA THR A 257 -56.03 -5.20 2.98
C THR A 257 -55.51 -6.14 4.06
N TRP A 258 -54.51 -5.69 4.83
CA TRP A 258 -54.11 -6.36 6.07
C TRP A 258 -55.05 -5.93 7.20
N SER A 259 -55.59 -6.85 7.98
CA SER A 259 -56.59 -6.57 9.03
C SER A 259 -56.54 -7.55 10.22
N ALA A 260 -55.34 -7.93 10.68
CA ALA A 260 -55.16 -8.95 11.71
C ALA A 260 -55.39 -8.46 13.17
N GLY A 261 -55.85 -7.23 13.37
CA GLY A 261 -56.10 -6.62 14.68
C GLY A 261 -55.04 -5.59 15.09
N PRO A 262 -55.30 -4.71 16.08
CA PRO A 262 -54.51 -3.50 16.26
C PRO A 262 -53.03 -3.82 16.53
N LEU A 263 -52.17 -3.51 15.56
CA LEU A 263 -50.73 -3.50 15.74
C LEU A 263 -50.38 -2.32 16.65
N ALA A 264 -50.04 -2.65 17.90
CA ALA A 264 -49.72 -1.66 18.91
C ALA A 264 -48.55 -0.76 18.47
N THR A 265 -48.56 0.47 18.96
CA THR A 265 -47.50 1.44 18.76
C THR A 265 -46.14 0.89 19.19
N GLY A 266 -45.11 1.08 18.37
CA GLY A 266 -43.77 0.52 18.56
C GLY A 266 -43.65 -0.97 18.19
N SER A 267 -44.73 -1.65 17.79
CA SER A 267 -44.70 -3.07 17.40
C SER A 267 -44.58 -3.25 15.89
N ASN A 268 -44.17 -4.45 15.46
CA ASN A 268 -44.15 -4.86 14.06
C ASN A 268 -44.69 -6.28 13.86
N THR A 269 -45.08 -6.59 12.63
CA THR A 269 -45.55 -7.91 12.22
C THR A 269 -45.08 -8.24 10.80
N VAL A 270 -45.04 -9.54 10.46
CA VAL A 270 -44.69 -10.01 9.12
C VAL A 270 -45.96 -10.11 8.28
N VAL A 271 -45.95 -9.45 7.12
CA VAL A 271 -47.05 -9.44 6.15
C VAL A 271 -46.57 -10.10 4.86
N LYS A 272 -47.17 -11.25 4.51
CA LYS A 272 -46.85 -11.99 3.27
C LYS A 272 -47.51 -11.34 2.06
N LEU A 273 -46.83 -11.37 0.92
CA LEU A 273 -47.36 -10.88 -0.35
C LEU A 273 -47.99 -12.06 -1.12
N PRO A 274 -49.33 -12.07 -1.33
CA PRO A 274 -50.02 -13.26 -1.85
C PRO A 274 -49.50 -13.80 -3.19
N MET A 275 -49.07 -12.92 -4.10
CA MET A 275 -48.55 -13.32 -5.42
C MET A 275 -47.08 -13.75 -5.39
N LEU A 276 -46.41 -13.60 -4.24
CA LEU A 276 -45.01 -13.98 -4.04
C LEU A 276 -44.89 -15.08 -2.95
N ALA A 277 -45.91 -15.94 -2.87
CA ALA A 277 -45.85 -17.18 -2.11
C ALA A 277 -45.15 -18.28 -2.92
N ASN A 278 -44.38 -19.14 -2.27
CA ASN A 278 -43.63 -20.24 -2.89
C ASN A 278 -42.73 -19.82 -4.07
N ILE A 279 -42.10 -18.63 -3.99
CA ILE A 279 -41.13 -18.21 -5.01
C ILE A 279 -39.89 -19.11 -4.95
N VAL A 280 -39.32 -19.42 -6.11
CA VAL A 280 -38.10 -20.22 -6.23
C VAL A 280 -36.92 -19.28 -6.45
N LEU A 281 -36.01 -19.23 -5.48
CA LEU A 281 -34.75 -18.49 -5.56
C LEU A 281 -33.63 -19.46 -5.94
N THR A 282 -33.25 -19.50 -7.21
CA THR A 282 -32.14 -20.35 -7.71
C THR A 282 -31.16 -19.61 -8.60
N ASP A 283 -31.51 -18.42 -9.07
CA ASP A 283 -30.70 -17.63 -9.98
C ASP A 283 -30.34 -16.28 -9.33
N ALA A 284 -29.06 -16.10 -9.01
CA ALA A 284 -28.55 -14.88 -8.40
C ALA A 284 -28.48 -13.69 -9.38
N LEU A 285 -28.64 -13.92 -10.69
CA LEU A 285 -28.58 -12.88 -11.73
C LEU A 285 -29.91 -12.18 -11.96
N ASN A 286 -31.01 -12.80 -11.51
CA ASN A 286 -32.37 -12.30 -11.70
C ASN A 286 -33.03 -12.05 -10.32
N PRO A 287 -32.64 -10.97 -9.61
CA PRO A 287 -33.24 -10.63 -8.33
C PRO A 287 -34.73 -10.29 -8.48
N TYR A 288 -35.52 -10.60 -7.46
CA TYR A 288 -36.84 -10.00 -7.30
C TYR A 288 -36.68 -8.57 -6.81
N ASN A 289 -37.11 -7.58 -7.58
CA ASN A 289 -37.21 -6.19 -7.14
C ASN A 289 -38.66 -5.92 -6.75
N VAL A 290 -38.90 -5.45 -5.54
CA VAL A 290 -40.23 -5.28 -4.96
C VAL A 290 -40.42 -3.85 -4.47
N THR A 291 -41.50 -3.23 -4.90
CA THR A 291 -41.98 -1.96 -4.36
C THR A 291 -43.27 -2.21 -3.60
N ILE A 292 -43.34 -1.79 -2.34
CA ILE A 292 -44.53 -1.84 -1.49
C ILE A 292 -44.92 -0.41 -1.13
N THR A 293 -46.20 -0.10 -1.24
CA THR A 293 -46.80 1.18 -0.84
C THR A 293 -48.00 0.92 0.05
N LEU A 294 -47.95 1.49 1.26
CA LEU A 294 -49.04 1.44 2.21
C LEU A 294 -49.98 2.65 2.00
N SER A 295 -51.28 2.42 2.10
CA SER A 295 -52.29 3.48 1.98
C SER A 295 -53.54 3.16 2.80
N ASN A 296 -54.37 4.16 3.05
CA ASN A 296 -55.63 4.01 3.80
C ASN A 296 -55.47 3.31 5.18
N PRO A 297 -54.53 3.74 6.04
CA PRO A 297 -54.45 3.22 7.40
C PRO A 297 -55.72 3.50 8.18
N VAL A 298 -56.18 2.49 8.91
CA VAL A 298 -57.25 2.60 9.89
C VAL A 298 -56.68 2.20 11.23
N GLY A 299 -56.63 3.14 12.16
CA GLY A 299 -56.27 2.87 13.55
C GLY A 299 -57.50 2.80 14.44
N THR A 300 -57.29 2.42 15.70
CA THR A 300 -58.35 2.29 16.73
C THR A 300 -59.16 3.58 16.95
N SER A 301 -58.59 4.73 16.57
CA SER A 301 -59.19 6.06 16.75
C SER A 301 -59.71 6.68 15.45
N GLY A 302 -59.64 5.97 14.32
CA GLY A 302 -60.08 6.46 13.01
C GLY A 302 -59.08 6.20 11.88
N SER A 303 -59.45 6.57 10.66
CA SER A 303 -58.60 6.48 9.47
C SER A 303 -57.67 7.68 9.34
N GLY A 304 -56.40 7.44 9.04
CA GLY A 304 -55.40 8.48 8.86
C GLY A 304 -53.99 7.96 9.13
N ASP A 305 -53.00 8.75 8.70
CA ASP A 305 -51.57 8.46 8.86
C ASP A 305 -50.86 9.68 9.45
N SER A 306 -50.07 9.49 10.50
CA SER A 306 -49.28 10.57 11.10
C SER A 306 -48.05 10.95 10.28
N ASN A 307 -47.53 10.06 9.42
CA ASN A 307 -46.36 10.32 8.59
C ASN A 307 -46.41 9.57 7.24
N PRO A 308 -47.22 10.03 6.27
CA PRO A 308 -47.39 9.31 5.00
C PRO A 308 -46.11 9.17 4.14
N ASN A 309 -45.03 9.90 4.47
CA ASN A 309 -43.78 9.88 3.71
C ASN A 309 -42.96 8.59 3.90
N ASN A 310 -43.22 7.81 4.96
CA ASN A 310 -42.52 6.56 5.25
C ASN A 310 -43.26 5.31 4.76
N ASN A 311 -44.30 5.47 3.94
CA ASN A 311 -45.18 4.38 3.48
C ASN A 311 -44.67 3.56 2.31
N THR A 312 -43.51 3.88 1.76
CA THR A 312 -42.97 3.20 0.57
C THR A 312 -41.67 2.49 0.88
N LEU A 313 -41.59 1.21 0.50
CA LEU A 313 -40.39 0.39 0.53
C LEU A 313 -40.04 -0.05 -0.89
N VAL A 314 -38.81 0.20 -1.31
CA VAL A 314 -38.21 -0.39 -2.52
C VAL A 314 -37.04 -1.25 -2.08
N ALA A 315 -37.09 -2.54 -2.37
CA ALA A 315 -36.08 -3.49 -1.95
C ALA A 315 -35.98 -4.67 -2.92
N SER A 316 -34.87 -5.38 -2.87
CA SER A 316 -34.62 -6.50 -3.76
C SER A 316 -34.14 -7.72 -3.00
N VAL A 317 -34.33 -8.90 -3.58
CA VAL A 317 -33.87 -10.17 -2.99
C VAL A 317 -33.44 -11.16 -4.08
N ALA A 318 -32.29 -11.80 -3.86
CA ALA A 318 -31.74 -12.88 -4.67
C ALA A 318 -31.18 -13.99 -3.75
N PRO A 319 -30.98 -15.22 -4.26
CA PRO A 319 -30.22 -16.21 -3.51
C PRO A 319 -28.76 -15.78 -3.36
N ALA A 320 -28.23 -15.95 -2.16
CA ALA A 320 -26.82 -15.81 -1.84
C ALA A 320 -25.98 -16.90 -2.49
N LEU A 321 -24.73 -16.57 -2.78
CA LEU A 321 -23.76 -17.54 -3.24
C LEU A 321 -23.39 -18.50 -2.11
N ASP A 322 -23.39 -19.79 -2.43
CA ASP A 322 -22.81 -20.82 -1.57
C ASP A 322 -21.32 -20.53 -1.33
N GLY A 323 -20.85 -20.82 -0.11
CA GLY A 323 -19.52 -20.47 0.37
C GLY A 323 -18.80 -21.65 0.98
N GLY A 324 -17.47 -21.54 1.08
CA GLY A 324 -16.61 -22.59 1.61
C GLY A 324 -16.18 -22.35 3.05
N THR A 325 -14.90 -22.59 3.31
CA THR A 325 -14.18 -22.20 4.54
C THR A 325 -13.06 -21.23 4.18
N PRO A 326 -12.47 -20.46 5.13
CA PRO A 326 -11.40 -19.51 4.79
C PRO A 326 -10.20 -20.19 4.12
N GLU A 327 -9.89 -21.43 4.50
CA GLU A 327 -8.80 -22.24 3.95
C GLU A 327 -9.16 -22.90 2.61
N ASN A 328 -10.45 -23.07 2.34
CA ASN A 328 -10.97 -23.68 1.12
C ASN A 328 -12.26 -22.97 0.68
N PRO A 329 -12.15 -21.76 0.09
CA PRO A 329 -13.30 -20.98 -0.34
C PRO A 329 -14.03 -21.67 -1.49
N LYS A 330 -15.31 -21.35 -1.66
CA LYS A 330 -16.06 -21.83 -2.83
C LYS A 330 -15.58 -21.07 -4.07
N ILE A 331 -15.23 -21.81 -5.13
CA ILE A 331 -14.74 -21.23 -6.38
C ILE A 331 -15.90 -21.00 -7.34
N TYR A 332 -15.96 -19.79 -7.91
CA TYR A 332 -16.80 -19.45 -9.06
C TYR A 332 -15.92 -18.97 -10.21
N PHE A 333 -16.26 -19.38 -11.44
CA PHE A 333 -15.54 -18.99 -12.64
C PHE A 333 -16.22 -17.83 -13.34
N VAL A 334 -15.43 -16.89 -13.88
CA VAL A 334 -15.94 -15.76 -14.67
C VAL A 334 -15.45 -15.84 -16.11
N GLY A 335 -16.37 -15.82 -17.06
CA GLY A 335 -16.10 -15.97 -18.49
C GLY A 335 -15.70 -17.39 -18.91
N GLY A 336 -15.36 -17.54 -20.19
CA GLY A 336 -15.02 -18.84 -20.79
C GLY A 336 -16.16 -19.86 -20.72
N THR A 337 -15.81 -21.15 -20.70
CA THR A 337 -16.78 -22.27 -20.75
C THR A 337 -17.68 -22.32 -19.51
N PHE A 338 -18.99 -22.45 -19.72
CA PHE A 338 -19.97 -22.59 -18.66
C PHE A 338 -19.63 -23.73 -17.66
N VAL A 339 -19.73 -23.44 -16.37
CA VAL A 339 -19.61 -24.43 -15.27
C VAL A 339 -20.93 -24.41 -14.48
N PRO A 340 -21.75 -25.47 -14.54
CA PRO A 340 -23.05 -25.51 -13.87
C PRO A 340 -22.95 -25.16 -12.37
N GLY A 341 -23.73 -24.16 -11.94
CA GLY A 341 -23.81 -23.73 -10.55
C GLY A 341 -22.59 -22.97 -9.99
N ALA A 342 -21.55 -22.74 -10.79
CA ALA A 342 -20.33 -22.09 -10.35
C ALA A 342 -19.74 -21.15 -11.42
N TRP A 343 -20.60 -20.53 -12.24
CA TRP A 343 -20.15 -19.73 -13.38
C TRP A 343 -20.94 -18.43 -13.55
N PHE A 344 -20.21 -17.39 -13.96
CA PHE A 344 -20.72 -16.09 -14.35
C PHE A 344 -20.20 -15.70 -15.74
N PRO A 345 -21.04 -15.07 -16.59
CA PRO A 345 -20.60 -14.64 -17.92
C PRO A 345 -19.58 -13.50 -17.88
N ASN A 346 -19.72 -12.57 -16.93
CA ASN A 346 -18.94 -11.32 -16.86
C ASN A 346 -18.93 -10.78 -15.41
N LEU A 347 -18.17 -9.70 -15.17
CA LEU A 347 -17.99 -9.12 -13.83
C LEU A 347 -19.20 -8.28 -13.37
N THR A 348 -19.95 -7.68 -14.29
CA THR A 348 -21.20 -6.99 -13.95
C THR A 348 -22.20 -7.96 -13.31
N ASN A 349 -22.33 -9.17 -13.85
CA ASN A 349 -23.20 -10.21 -13.31
C ASN A 349 -22.72 -10.73 -11.93
N VAL A 350 -21.41 -10.77 -11.69
CA VAL A 350 -20.87 -11.05 -10.35
C VAL A 350 -21.30 -9.96 -9.37
N GLY A 351 -21.16 -8.68 -9.75
CA GLY A 351 -21.59 -7.55 -8.94
C GLY A 351 -23.08 -7.61 -8.58
N THR A 352 -23.94 -7.95 -9.55
CA THR A 352 -25.39 -8.17 -9.32
C THR A 352 -25.63 -9.26 -8.28
N ALA A 353 -25.03 -10.45 -8.45
CA ALA A 353 -25.24 -11.57 -7.55
C ALA A 353 -24.80 -11.27 -6.11
N LEU A 354 -23.63 -10.65 -5.94
CA LEU A 354 -23.12 -10.27 -4.63
C LEU A 354 -23.97 -9.17 -3.97
N THR A 355 -24.32 -8.13 -4.73
CA THR A 355 -25.09 -6.99 -4.21
C THR A 355 -26.48 -7.38 -3.74
N TYR A 356 -27.19 -8.22 -4.50
CA TYR A 356 -28.59 -8.56 -4.18
C TYR A 356 -28.76 -9.87 -3.40
N GLY A 357 -27.80 -10.79 -3.48
CA GLY A 357 -27.86 -12.10 -2.82
C GLY A 357 -26.92 -12.23 -1.63
N GLY A 358 -25.72 -11.66 -1.71
CA GLY A 358 -24.67 -11.86 -0.71
C GLY A 358 -23.99 -13.23 -0.79
N ILE A 359 -23.37 -13.65 0.30
CA ILE A 359 -22.61 -14.91 0.41
C ILE A 359 -22.95 -15.65 1.71
N LEU A 360 -22.89 -16.99 1.68
CA LEU A 360 -23.06 -17.84 2.88
C LEU A 360 -21.75 -18.29 3.53
N GLY A 361 -20.62 -17.96 2.91
CA GLY A 361 -19.27 -18.31 3.34
C GLY A 361 -18.22 -17.70 2.40
N PRO A 362 -16.91 -17.92 2.62
CA PRO A 362 -15.84 -17.42 1.75
C PRO A 362 -15.99 -17.85 0.30
N VAL A 363 -15.73 -16.92 -0.61
CA VAL A 363 -15.85 -17.10 -2.06
C VAL A 363 -14.59 -16.60 -2.80
N GLU A 364 -14.14 -17.38 -3.78
CA GLU A 364 -13.08 -17.01 -4.72
C GLU A 364 -13.64 -16.95 -6.15
N PHE A 365 -13.53 -15.80 -6.81
CA PHE A 365 -13.82 -15.63 -8.22
C PHE A 365 -12.54 -15.82 -9.04
N ARG A 366 -12.48 -16.92 -9.81
CA ARG A 366 -11.41 -17.23 -10.75
C ARG A 366 -11.77 -16.77 -12.14
N ILE A 367 -11.10 -15.73 -12.58
CA ILE A 367 -11.43 -15.00 -13.81
C ILE A 367 -10.53 -15.52 -14.93
N ARG A 368 -11.14 -16.01 -16.00
CA ARG A 368 -10.42 -16.63 -17.12
C ARG A 368 -9.80 -15.57 -18.05
N PRO A 369 -8.87 -15.95 -18.95
CA PRO A 369 -8.28 -15.01 -19.87
C PRO A 369 -9.35 -14.32 -20.73
N GLY A 370 -9.30 -13.00 -20.83
CA GLY A 370 -10.25 -12.20 -21.60
C GLY A 370 -10.21 -10.72 -21.26
N THR A 371 -10.82 -9.93 -22.15
CA THR A 371 -11.14 -8.51 -21.92
C THR A 371 -12.63 -8.39 -21.64
N TYR A 372 -12.97 -7.88 -20.46
CA TYR A 372 -14.33 -7.78 -19.92
C TYR A 372 -14.76 -6.32 -19.95
N ASN A 373 -15.65 -5.95 -20.88
CA ASN A 373 -16.14 -4.58 -21.05
C ASN A 373 -17.26 -4.26 -20.05
N ASP A 374 -16.91 -4.24 -18.76
CA ASP A 374 -17.85 -4.25 -17.65
C ASP A 374 -17.68 -3.03 -16.73
N GLN A 375 -18.74 -2.74 -15.98
CA GLN A 375 -18.68 -1.98 -14.73
C GLN A 375 -19.25 -2.86 -13.61
N MET A 376 -18.56 -2.91 -12.48
CA MET A 376 -18.93 -3.77 -11.35
C MET A 376 -19.32 -2.91 -10.14
N LEU A 377 -20.55 -3.10 -9.67
CA LEU A 377 -21.04 -2.52 -8.43
C LEU A 377 -21.03 -3.59 -7.33
N LEU A 378 -20.38 -3.29 -6.22
CA LEU A 378 -20.29 -4.15 -5.04
C LEU A 378 -20.86 -3.42 -3.83
N GLY A 379 -22.02 -3.88 -3.36
CA GLY A 379 -22.62 -3.46 -2.11
C GLY A 379 -23.83 -2.55 -2.28
N GLN A 380 -23.91 -1.47 -1.49
CA GLN A 380 -25.15 -0.72 -1.30
C GLN A 380 -25.73 -0.11 -2.58
N VAL A 381 -27.01 -0.39 -2.84
CA VAL A 381 -27.83 0.21 -3.92
C VAL A 381 -29.11 0.87 -3.42
N SER A 382 -29.47 0.64 -2.16
CA SER A 382 -30.65 1.20 -1.48
C SER A 382 -30.39 1.34 0.02
N GLN A 383 -31.30 1.95 0.77
CA GLN A 383 -31.19 2.00 2.24
C GLN A 383 -31.32 0.61 2.91
N THR A 384 -31.84 -0.39 2.19
CA THR A 384 -32.09 -1.74 2.71
C THR A 384 -30.96 -2.74 2.43
N ILE A 385 -30.08 -2.42 1.47
CA ILE A 385 -28.87 -3.20 1.18
C ILE A 385 -27.69 -2.37 1.65
N ASN A 386 -27.12 -2.72 2.81
CA ASN A 386 -25.93 -2.09 3.35
C ASN A 386 -24.73 -3.02 3.16
N GLY A 387 -23.89 -2.73 2.16
CA GLY A 387 -22.79 -3.61 1.77
C GLY A 387 -23.23 -4.89 1.06
N ILE A 388 -22.36 -5.89 1.04
CA ILE A 388 -22.67 -7.24 0.54
C ILE A 388 -23.13 -8.09 1.75
N PRO A 389 -24.36 -8.63 1.75
CA PRO A 389 -24.86 -9.44 2.85
C PRO A 389 -23.98 -10.68 3.14
N GLY A 390 -23.72 -10.95 4.42
CA GLY A 390 -22.96 -12.12 4.87
C GLY A 390 -21.44 -11.95 4.90
N MET A 391 -20.92 -10.79 4.52
CA MET A 391 -19.48 -10.53 4.61
C MET A 391 -19.01 -10.26 6.04
N SER A 392 -17.80 -10.73 6.31
CA SER A 392 -17.06 -10.56 7.56
C SER A 392 -15.60 -10.97 7.32
N ALA A 393 -14.74 -10.77 8.32
CA ALA A 393 -13.38 -11.30 8.28
C ALA A 393 -13.32 -12.84 8.07
N ALA A 394 -14.36 -13.57 8.50
CA ALA A 394 -14.46 -15.02 8.33
C ALA A 394 -15.09 -15.45 6.98
N THR A 395 -15.63 -14.50 6.23
CA THR A 395 -16.31 -14.71 4.94
C THR A 395 -15.81 -13.73 3.87
N PRO A 396 -14.49 -13.70 3.59
CA PRO A 396 -13.94 -12.76 2.60
C PRO A 396 -14.30 -13.17 1.17
N ILE A 397 -14.19 -12.19 0.25
CA ILE A 397 -14.31 -12.42 -1.19
C ILE A 397 -12.98 -12.08 -1.86
N VAL A 398 -12.49 -12.99 -2.70
CA VAL A 398 -11.25 -12.83 -3.46
C VAL A 398 -11.53 -12.89 -4.95
N PHE A 399 -11.03 -11.91 -5.69
CA PHE A 399 -11.00 -11.88 -7.15
C PHE A 399 -9.58 -12.08 -7.64
N GLY A 400 -9.37 -13.06 -8.51
CA GLY A 400 -8.06 -13.32 -9.10
C GLY A 400 -8.15 -14.16 -10.38
N PRO A 401 -7.02 -14.34 -11.09
CA PRO A 401 -6.98 -15.10 -12.33
C PRO A 401 -7.17 -16.60 -12.11
N ASP A 402 -7.88 -17.26 -13.03
CA ASP A 402 -7.90 -18.71 -13.16
C ASP A 402 -6.57 -19.23 -13.73
N ALA A 403 -5.55 -19.37 -12.88
CA ALA A 403 -4.21 -19.80 -13.29
C ALA A 403 -4.22 -21.15 -14.03
N ALA A 404 -5.16 -22.04 -13.71
CA ALA A 404 -5.31 -23.33 -14.40
C ALA A 404 -5.75 -23.17 -15.87
N ALA A 405 -6.42 -22.08 -16.20
CA ALA A 405 -6.77 -21.69 -17.57
C ALA A 405 -5.69 -20.82 -18.26
N GLY A 406 -4.50 -20.67 -17.66
CA GLY A 406 -3.42 -19.81 -18.16
C GLY A 406 -3.67 -18.31 -17.93
N ALA A 407 -4.61 -17.97 -17.05
CA ALA A 407 -4.92 -16.59 -16.72
C ALA A 407 -3.83 -15.97 -15.82
N ASN A 408 -3.52 -14.71 -16.06
CA ASN A 408 -2.60 -13.89 -15.28
C ASN A 408 -2.91 -12.40 -15.52
N ARG A 409 -2.20 -11.52 -14.81
CA ARG A 409 -2.45 -10.08 -14.89
C ARG A 409 -2.33 -9.49 -16.30
N SER A 410 -1.58 -10.10 -17.21
CA SER A 410 -1.42 -9.60 -18.59
C SER A 410 -2.57 -9.96 -19.53
N ASN A 411 -3.43 -10.92 -19.18
CA ASN A 411 -4.53 -11.39 -20.05
C ASN A 411 -5.90 -11.46 -19.36
N VAL A 412 -6.01 -11.08 -18.08
CA VAL A 412 -7.29 -10.83 -17.41
C VAL A 412 -7.46 -9.33 -17.28
N ILE A 413 -8.31 -8.75 -18.15
CA ILE A 413 -8.45 -7.29 -18.30
C ILE A 413 -9.90 -6.90 -18.07
N MET A 414 -10.18 -6.15 -17.01
CA MET A 414 -11.44 -5.43 -16.88
C MET A 414 -11.31 -4.07 -17.58
N SER A 415 -12.16 -3.81 -18.56
CA SER A 415 -12.19 -2.57 -19.33
C SER A 415 -13.48 -1.81 -19.08
N SER A 416 -13.41 -0.61 -18.50
CA SER A 416 -14.60 0.14 -18.08
C SER A 416 -14.93 1.29 -19.03
N ALA A 417 -16.19 1.35 -19.46
CA ALA A 417 -16.73 2.44 -20.27
C ALA A 417 -17.41 3.50 -19.37
N ASN A 418 -16.61 4.24 -18.61
CA ASN A 418 -17.10 5.21 -17.63
C ASN A 418 -18.00 6.29 -18.26
N THR A 419 -19.08 6.67 -17.57
CA THR A 419 -20.02 7.74 -17.95
C THR A 419 -20.04 8.87 -16.90
N PRO A 420 -20.57 10.07 -17.21
CA PRO A 420 -20.62 11.17 -16.24
C PRO A 420 -21.39 10.85 -14.94
N GLY A 421 -21.02 11.51 -13.85
CA GLY A 421 -21.71 11.39 -12.55
C GLY A 421 -21.52 10.01 -11.90
N ASN A 422 -22.61 9.39 -11.47
CA ASN A 422 -22.56 8.12 -10.73
C ASN A 422 -22.08 6.92 -11.57
N GLY A 423 -21.99 7.05 -12.90
CA GLY A 423 -21.45 6.01 -13.78
C GLY A 423 -19.95 6.13 -14.04
N ASN A 424 -19.23 7.02 -13.34
CA ASN A 424 -17.78 7.15 -13.45
C ASN A 424 -17.08 6.17 -12.50
N TYR A 425 -17.01 4.89 -12.86
CA TYR A 425 -16.25 3.87 -12.15
C TYR A 425 -15.96 2.64 -13.02
N GLY A 426 -14.92 1.86 -12.71
CA GLY A 426 -14.79 0.48 -13.16
C GLY A 426 -15.40 -0.48 -12.13
N VAL A 427 -14.94 -0.36 -10.90
CA VAL A 427 -15.42 -1.06 -9.70
C VAL A 427 -15.85 -0.01 -8.67
N GLN A 428 -17.14 0.02 -8.34
CA GLN A 428 -17.65 0.80 -7.21
C GLN A 428 -17.83 -0.12 -6.01
N ILE A 429 -17.12 0.17 -4.92
CA ILE A 429 -17.23 -0.53 -3.65
C ILE A 429 -17.97 0.38 -2.68
N ASN A 430 -19.22 0.02 -2.39
CA ASN A 430 -20.16 0.86 -1.67
C ASN A 430 -20.62 0.17 -0.38
N ALA A 431 -20.13 0.65 0.77
CA ALA A 431 -20.36 0.04 2.08
C ALA A 431 -19.98 -1.46 2.17
N ALA A 432 -19.10 -1.93 1.28
CA ALA A 432 -18.70 -3.33 1.19
C ALA A 432 -17.24 -3.51 1.65
N ASP A 433 -17.01 -4.55 2.46
CA ASP A 433 -15.78 -4.80 3.19
C ASP A 433 -15.13 -6.16 2.84
N TYR A 434 -13.90 -6.42 3.30
CA TYR A 434 -13.23 -7.73 3.20
C TYR A 434 -13.07 -8.25 1.76
N LEU A 435 -12.78 -7.33 0.83
CA LEU A 435 -12.59 -7.62 -0.59
C LEU A 435 -11.11 -7.65 -0.94
N THR A 436 -10.69 -8.66 -1.71
CA THR A 436 -9.34 -8.74 -2.28
C THR A 436 -9.38 -8.82 -3.79
N PHE A 437 -8.62 -7.96 -4.47
CA PHE A 437 -8.37 -8.02 -5.90
C PHE A 437 -6.88 -8.28 -6.13
N LYS A 438 -6.54 -9.32 -6.88
CA LYS A 438 -5.15 -9.66 -7.14
C LYS A 438 -4.85 -10.13 -8.55
N ASP A 439 -3.64 -9.85 -9.02
CA ASP A 439 -3.06 -10.42 -10.24
C ASP A 439 -3.90 -10.20 -11.52
N MET A 440 -4.49 -9.00 -11.67
CA MET A 440 -5.35 -8.62 -12.81
C MET A 440 -5.03 -7.23 -13.37
N THR A 441 -5.52 -6.92 -14.57
CA THR A 441 -5.47 -5.58 -15.16
C THR A 441 -6.83 -4.90 -15.17
N PHE A 442 -6.87 -3.61 -14.87
CA PHE A 442 -8.02 -2.73 -14.99
C PHE A 442 -7.68 -1.57 -15.94
N THR A 443 -8.54 -1.26 -16.89
CA THR A 443 -8.29 -0.26 -17.94
C THR A 443 -9.50 0.63 -18.15
N VAL A 444 -9.29 1.94 -18.20
CA VAL A 444 -10.31 2.90 -18.63
C VAL A 444 -10.42 2.89 -20.15
N ASN A 445 -11.61 2.63 -20.67
CA ASN A 445 -11.94 2.71 -22.10
C ASN A 445 -13.10 3.70 -22.32
N SER A 446 -12.89 4.95 -21.92
CA SER A 446 -13.85 6.03 -22.15
C SER A 446 -13.17 7.38 -22.36
N ALA A 447 -13.91 8.33 -22.95
CA ALA A 447 -13.46 9.70 -23.14
C ALA A 447 -13.74 10.60 -21.92
N PHE A 448 -14.46 10.11 -20.91
CA PHE A 448 -14.76 10.83 -19.67
C PHE A 448 -13.68 10.59 -18.63
N ALA A 449 -13.70 11.33 -17.52
CA ALA A 449 -12.84 11.04 -16.37
C ALA A 449 -13.02 9.56 -15.95
N GLY A 450 -11.95 8.91 -15.52
CA GLY A 450 -11.84 7.45 -15.47
C GLY A 450 -11.48 6.89 -14.11
N LYS A 451 -12.39 6.97 -13.13
CA LYS A 451 -12.22 6.19 -11.89
C LYS A 451 -12.21 4.70 -12.19
N ILE A 452 -11.19 3.98 -11.77
CA ILE A 452 -11.21 2.52 -11.82
C ILE A 452 -11.85 2.01 -10.54
N PHE A 453 -11.30 2.32 -9.37
CA PHE A 453 -11.94 2.00 -8.08
C PHE A 453 -12.55 3.25 -7.46
N TRP A 454 -13.81 3.13 -7.05
CA TRP A 454 -14.50 4.15 -6.25
C TRP A 454 -14.94 3.52 -4.91
N LEU A 455 -14.29 3.96 -3.83
CA LEU A 455 -14.55 3.52 -2.45
C LEU A 455 -15.46 4.52 -1.75
N ARG A 456 -16.55 4.04 -1.13
CA ARG A 456 -17.54 4.92 -0.49
C ARG A 456 -18.38 4.27 0.61
N ASN A 457 -19.02 5.10 1.43
CA ASN A 457 -19.97 4.73 2.49
C ASN A 457 -19.44 3.74 3.55
N GLY A 458 -18.22 3.97 4.03
CA GLY A 458 -17.66 3.23 5.18
C GLY A 458 -17.01 1.90 4.80
N THR A 459 -16.26 1.87 3.69
CA THR A 459 -15.54 0.66 3.23
C THR A 459 -14.40 0.26 4.18
N GLN A 460 -14.22 -1.04 4.42
CA GLN A 460 -13.18 -1.56 5.32
C GLN A 460 -12.46 -2.78 4.73
N SER A 461 -11.18 -2.96 5.07
CA SER A 461 -10.42 -4.19 4.78
C SER A 461 -10.37 -4.52 3.28
N ILE A 462 -9.99 -3.52 2.48
CA ILE A 462 -9.88 -3.64 1.03
C ILE A 462 -8.42 -3.89 0.65
N ASN A 463 -8.17 -4.99 -0.07
CA ASN A 463 -6.84 -5.38 -0.51
C ASN A 463 -6.75 -5.35 -2.04
N ILE A 464 -5.79 -4.59 -2.56
CA ILE A 464 -5.52 -4.49 -4.01
C ILE A 464 -4.03 -4.84 -4.21
N GLN A 465 -3.75 -5.97 -4.85
CA GLN A 465 -2.42 -6.59 -4.83
C GLN A 465 -1.94 -7.01 -6.23
N ASN A 466 -0.74 -6.60 -6.61
CA ASN A 466 -0.10 -7.03 -7.87
C ASN A 466 -0.93 -6.80 -9.15
N CYS A 467 -1.86 -5.83 -9.12
CA CYS A 467 -2.72 -5.46 -10.23
C CYS A 467 -2.06 -4.37 -11.11
N VAL A 468 -2.55 -4.24 -12.34
CA VAL A 468 -2.18 -3.15 -13.26
C VAL A 468 -3.39 -2.25 -13.49
N PHE A 469 -3.19 -0.94 -13.38
CA PHE A 469 -4.21 0.09 -13.60
C PHE A 469 -3.77 0.94 -14.79
N ASN A 470 -4.54 0.92 -15.87
CA ASN A 470 -4.30 1.75 -17.04
C ASN A 470 -5.37 2.84 -17.11
N GLY A 471 -4.97 4.05 -16.72
CA GLY A 471 -5.76 5.26 -16.85
C GLY A 471 -5.76 5.82 -18.26
N ARG A 472 -6.38 6.99 -18.40
CA ARG A 472 -6.39 7.74 -19.66
C ARG A 472 -5.05 8.40 -19.91
N THR A 473 -4.64 8.45 -21.16
CA THR A 473 -3.38 9.10 -21.62
C THR A 473 -3.57 10.57 -21.98
N VAL A 474 -4.54 11.23 -21.35
CA VAL A 474 -4.87 12.65 -21.53
C VAL A 474 -5.28 13.24 -20.19
N SER A 475 -4.94 14.50 -19.95
CA SER A 475 -5.37 15.22 -18.75
C SER A 475 -6.88 15.53 -18.79
N SER A 476 -7.51 15.55 -17.62
CA SER A 476 -8.89 15.89 -17.35
C SER A 476 -9.01 17.31 -16.78
N SER A 477 -10.10 18.00 -17.09
CA SER A 477 -10.47 19.25 -16.40
C SER A 477 -11.02 19.00 -14.99
N SER A 478 -11.46 17.76 -14.71
CA SER A 478 -11.88 17.30 -13.39
C SER A 478 -10.87 16.27 -12.87
N ILE A 479 -9.74 16.77 -12.39
CA ILE A 479 -8.56 15.94 -12.05
C ILE A 479 -8.83 14.92 -10.94
N THR A 480 -9.72 15.23 -9.99
CA THR A 480 -10.06 14.33 -8.87
C THR A 480 -10.98 13.18 -9.31
N GLU A 481 -11.78 13.42 -10.35
CA GLU A 481 -12.67 12.44 -10.96
C GLU A 481 -11.93 11.51 -11.95
N ASP A 482 -10.67 11.81 -12.27
CA ASP A 482 -9.80 11.01 -13.15
C ASP A 482 -8.67 10.32 -12.33
N ALA A 483 -9.04 9.86 -11.13
CA ALA A 483 -8.19 9.13 -10.20
C ALA A 483 -8.39 7.61 -10.35
N LEU A 484 -7.31 6.84 -10.50
CA LEU A 484 -7.44 5.39 -10.73
C LEU A 484 -8.01 4.67 -9.50
N VAL A 485 -7.62 5.08 -8.30
CA VAL A 485 -8.29 4.69 -7.05
C VAL A 485 -8.74 5.95 -6.33
N TYR A 486 -10.05 6.05 -6.10
CA TYR A 486 -10.70 7.21 -5.49
C TYR A 486 -11.48 6.80 -4.24
N SER A 487 -11.21 7.46 -3.12
CA SER A 487 -12.09 7.46 -1.95
C SER A 487 -12.76 8.81 -1.81
N GLU A 488 -14.08 8.83 -1.68
CA GLU A 488 -14.83 10.08 -1.61
C GLU A 488 -14.75 10.77 -0.24
N PRO A 489 -14.86 12.11 -0.19
CA PRO A 489 -14.96 12.85 1.06
C PRO A 489 -16.06 12.29 1.96
N GLY A 490 -15.76 12.08 3.24
CA GLY A 490 -16.73 11.53 4.20
C GLY A 490 -16.74 10.00 4.30
N ASN A 491 -16.06 9.28 3.39
CA ASN A 491 -15.91 7.83 3.51
C ASN A 491 -15.09 7.48 4.75
N ALA A 492 -15.69 6.79 5.72
CA ALA A 492 -15.01 6.27 6.92
C ALA A 492 -14.20 5.01 6.59
N LEU A 493 -13.30 5.13 5.60
CA LEU A 493 -12.44 4.04 5.15
C LEU A 493 -11.58 3.53 6.32
N THR A 494 -11.31 2.23 6.39
CA THR A 494 -10.28 1.66 7.26
C THR A 494 -9.61 0.45 6.61
N ASP A 495 -8.35 0.17 6.96
CA ASP A 495 -7.63 -1.03 6.53
C ASP A 495 -7.54 -1.20 4.99
N LEU A 496 -7.14 -0.13 4.28
CA LEU A 496 -6.89 -0.17 2.84
C LEU A 496 -5.43 -0.54 2.56
N SER A 497 -5.23 -1.65 1.84
CA SER A 497 -3.91 -2.12 1.40
C SER A 497 -3.80 -2.06 -0.12
N ILE A 498 -2.87 -1.23 -0.61
CA ILE A 498 -2.52 -1.11 -2.03
C ILE A 498 -1.06 -1.52 -2.17
N THR A 499 -0.81 -2.73 -2.66
CA THR A 499 0.55 -3.31 -2.67
C THR A 499 0.98 -3.93 -4.00
N GLY A 500 2.23 -3.68 -4.42
CA GLY A 500 2.81 -4.30 -5.61
C GLY A 500 2.12 -3.94 -6.94
N ASN A 501 1.25 -2.93 -6.98
CA ASN A 501 0.47 -2.58 -8.16
C ASN A 501 1.27 -1.68 -9.11
N THR A 502 0.87 -1.66 -10.39
CA THR A 502 1.39 -0.72 -11.39
C THR A 502 0.28 0.21 -11.86
N PHE A 503 0.42 1.51 -11.66
CA PHE A 503 -0.48 2.56 -12.10
C PHE A 503 0.13 3.28 -13.29
N ASN A 504 -0.54 3.28 -14.43
CA ASN A 504 -0.11 3.93 -15.65
C ASN A 504 -1.11 5.02 -16.03
N SER A 505 -0.62 6.24 -16.26
CA SER A 505 -1.40 7.40 -16.70
C SER A 505 -2.51 7.82 -15.71
N GLY A 506 -3.55 8.53 -16.17
CA GLY A 506 -4.53 9.21 -15.32
C GLY A 506 -4.00 10.53 -14.72
N ASP A 507 -4.89 11.39 -14.24
CA ASP A 507 -4.44 12.59 -13.52
C ASP A 507 -3.91 12.23 -12.14
N PHE A 508 -4.63 11.34 -11.44
CA PHE A 508 -4.27 10.87 -10.11
C PHE A 508 -4.06 9.35 -10.14
N GLY A 509 -2.92 8.88 -9.61
CA GLY A 509 -2.77 7.45 -9.31
C GLY A 509 -3.75 7.06 -8.21
N LEU A 510 -3.58 7.68 -7.04
CA LEU A 510 -4.47 7.55 -5.88
C LEU A 510 -5.00 8.92 -5.45
N ASN A 511 -6.31 9.00 -5.20
CA ASN A 511 -6.94 10.13 -4.52
C ASN A 511 -7.75 9.63 -3.32
N LEU A 512 -7.13 9.62 -2.14
CA LEU A 512 -7.73 9.19 -0.88
C LEU A 512 -8.18 10.41 -0.10
N ASP A 513 -9.42 10.86 -0.31
CA ASP A 513 -9.93 12.10 0.28
C ASP A 513 -10.85 11.83 1.47
N GLY A 514 -10.41 12.17 2.69
CA GLY A 514 -11.24 12.13 3.90
C GLY A 514 -12.12 13.38 4.07
N GLY A 515 -12.02 14.37 3.19
CA GLY A 515 -12.69 15.66 3.27
C GLY A 515 -12.06 16.63 4.26
N GLY A 516 -12.61 17.85 4.35
CA GLY A 516 -12.14 18.89 5.29
C GLY A 516 -12.61 18.68 6.74
N SER A 517 -13.77 18.05 6.93
CA SER A 517 -14.42 17.78 8.22
C SER A 517 -14.89 16.32 8.38
N GLY A 518 -14.55 15.44 7.44
CA GLY A 518 -14.96 14.04 7.47
C GLY A 518 -14.24 13.19 8.53
N PRO A 519 -14.57 11.89 8.60
CA PRO A 519 -14.01 10.96 9.57
C PRO A 519 -12.50 10.80 9.35
N VAL A 520 -11.78 10.57 10.44
CA VAL A 520 -10.34 10.34 10.40
C VAL A 520 -10.09 8.88 10.02
N VAL A 521 -9.48 8.66 8.86
CA VAL A 521 -9.19 7.32 8.33
C VAL A 521 -7.87 6.77 8.87
N THR A 522 -7.81 5.46 9.15
CA THR A 522 -6.61 4.74 9.63
C THR A 522 -6.37 3.45 8.84
N GLY A 523 -5.22 2.82 9.04
CA GLY A 523 -4.91 1.50 8.46
C GLY A 523 -4.55 1.51 6.98
N VAL A 524 -4.10 2.64 6.43
CA VAL A 524 -3.70 2.72 5.01
C VAL A 524 -2.26 2.30 4.81
N VAL A 525 -2.05 1.29 3.96
CA VAL A 525 -0.75 0.80 3.52
C VAL A 525 -0.64 0.93 2.00
N ILE A 526 0.32 1.73 1.54
CA ILE A 526 0.65 1.90 0.12
C ILE A 526 2.11 1.48 -0.05
N SER A 527 2.34 0.25 -0.52
CA SER A 527 3.69 -0.34 -0.52
C SER A 527 4.10 -1.03 -1.81
N GLY A 528 5.32 -0.77 -2.28
CA GLY A 528 5.89 -1.51 -3.43
C GLY A 528 5.18 -1.24 -4.76
N ASN A 529 4.40 -0.16 -4.87
CA ASN A 529 3.69 0.16 -6.10
C ASN A 529 4.56 0.97 -7.06
N THR A 530 4.26 0.89 -8.35
CA THR A 530 4.87 1.70 -9.40
C THR A 530 3.83 2.66 -9.98
N PHE A 531 4.10 3.96 -10.02
CA PHE A 531 3.26 4.99 -10.62
C PHE A 531 3.99 5.62 -11.80
N ASN A 532 3.40 5.54 -12.99
CA ASN A 532 4.00 5.99 -14.24
C ASN A 532 3.11 7.01 -14.94
N ASN A 533 3.70 8.09 -15.44
CA ASN A 533 3.10 9.00 -16.44
C ASN A 533 1.77 9.66 -16.03
N PHE A 534 1.51 9.84 -14.74
CA PHE A 534 0.35 10.60 -14.25
C PHE A 534 0.51 12.10 -14.50
N TYR A 535 -0.60 12.84 -14.67
CA TYR A 535 -0.58 14.26 -15.07
C TYR A 535 -0.60 15.26 -13.91
N SER A 536 -1.13 14.88 -12.74
CA SER A 536 -1.33 15.78 -11.61
C SER A 536 -0.70 15.26 -10.31
N ARG A 537 -1.08 14.08 -9.83
CA ARG A 537 -0.59 13.52 -8.56
C ARG A 537 -0.38 12.00 -8.61
N GLY A 538 0.74 11.51 -8.07
CA GLY A 538 0.96 10.08 -7.93
C GLY A 538 0.09 9.52 -6.81
N ILE A 539 0.40 9.95 -5.58
CA ILE A 539 -0.32 9.59 -4.36
C ILE A 539 -0.85 10.87 -3.70
N SER A 540 -2.16 10.97 -3.53
CA SER A 540 -2.82 12.08 -2.82
C SER A 540 -3.61 11.53 -1.64
N ILE A 541 -3.28 11.99 -0.42
CA ILE A 541 -3.96 11.61 0.81
C ILE A 541 -4.34 12.87 1.60
N GLN A 542 -5.60 12.94 2.04
CA GLN A 542 -6.11 14.05 2.82
C GLN A 542 -6.89 13.61 4.04
N ARG A 543 -6.49 14.09 5.24
CA ARG A 543 -7.18 13.86 6.53
C ARG A 543 -7.15 12.40 7.05
N TYR A 544 -5.99 11.76 6.95
CA TYR A 544 -5.74 10.40 7.43
C TYR A 544 -4.87 10.43 8.70
N THR A 545 -4.78 9.28 9.36
CA THR A 545 -3.85 9.04 10.48
C THR A 545 -2.91 7.91 10.15
N VAL A 546 -1.63 8.14 10.42
CA VAL A 546 -0.54 7.16 10.31
C VAL A 546 -0.52 6.38 8.97
N PRO A 547 -0.74 7.00 7.79
CA PRO A 547 -0.60 6.26 6.54
C PRO A 547 0.86 5.79 6.37
N LEU A 548 1.03 4.54 5.94
CA LEU A 548 2.31 3.96 5.59
C LEU A 548 2.50 4.00 4.07
N ILE A 549 3.46 4.79 3.61
CA ILE A 549 3.82 4.93 2.19
C ILE A 549 5.27 4.50 2.04
N GLN A 550 5.49 3.28 1.55
CA GLN A 550 6.84 2.71 1.53
C GLN A 550 7.24 1.98 0.25
N LYS A 551 8.50 2.08 -0.16
CA LYS A 551 9.04 1.30 -1.30
C LYS A 551 8.31 1.53 -2.62
N ASN A 552 7.61 2.65 -2.79
CA ASN A 552 6.93 2.97 -4.05
C ASN A 552 7.90 3.64 -5.04
N THR A 553 7.75 3.31 -6.32
CA THR A 553 8.46 3.96 -7.43
C THR A 553 7.49 4.90 -8.15
N ILE A 554 7.79 6.20 -8.18
CA ILE A 554 6.91 7.24 -8.72
C ILE A 554 7.67 8.00 -9.81
N VAL A 555 7.23 7.86 -11.06
CA VAL A 555 7.89 8.41 -12.23
C VAL A 555 6.88 9.09 -13.14
N THR A 556 7.11 10.36 -13.48
CA THR A 556 6.31 11.00 -14.53
C THR A 556 7.08 12.09 -15.24
N ASN A 557 6.91 12.15 -16.56
CA ASN A 557 7.35 13.25 -17.41
C ASN A 557 6.14 14.03 -17.96
N SER A 558 4.93 13.67 -17.55
CA SER A 558 3.68 14.28 -17.96
C SER A 558 3.35 15.46 -17.04
N SER A 559 2.74 16.50 -17.58
CA SER A 559 2.21 17.64 -16.82
C SER A 559 0.98 18.20 -17.52
N ASN A 560 0.03 18.74 -16.76
CA ASN A 560 -1.14 19.48 -17.25
C ASN A 560 -0.91 21.00 -17.27
N GLY A 561 0.34 21.45 -17.29
CA GLY A 561 0.71 22.88 -17.26
C GLY A 561 0.89 23.44 -15.85
N SER A 562 0.64 22.65 -14.80
CA SER A 562 0.95 22.97 -13.40
C SER A 562 2.05 22.07 -12.86
N SER A 563 2.62 22.45 -11.70
CA SER A 563 3.55 21.59 -10.98
C SER A 563 2.88 20.30 -10.52
N VAL A 564 3.54 19.17 -10.80
CA VAL A 564 3.05 17.83 -10.51
C VAL A 564 3.47 17.39 -9.11
N TYR A 565 2.72 16.52 -8.44
CA TYR A 565 3.05 16.03 -7.10
C TYR A 565 3.35 14.54 -7.11
N GLY A 566 4.52 14.13 -6.63
CA GLY A 566 4.81 12.71 -6.41
C GLY A 566 3.92 12.15 -5.30
N ILE A 567 4.13 12.66 -4.09
CA ILE A 567 3.31 12.38 -2.90
C ILE A 567 2.76 13.69 -2.35
N PHE A 568 1.45 13.76 -2.15
CA PHE A 568 0.74 14.89 -1.58
C PHE A 568 -0.01 14.46 -0.32
N LEU A 569 0.36 15.05 0.82
CA LEU A 569 -0.24 14.79 2.13
C LEU A 569 -0.81 16.09 2.70
N ASN A 570 -2.10 16.13 2.99
CA ASN A 570 -2.75 17.31 3.55
C ASN A 570 -3.63 16.95 4.75
N LEU A 571 -3.66 17.81 5.77
CA LEU A 571 -4.54 17.66 6.95
C LEU A 571 -4.39 16.34 7.72
N ILE A 572 -3.24 15.66 7.62
CA ILE A 572 -2.93 14.45 8.39
C ILE A 572 -3.02 14.75 9.89
N GLN A 573 -3.65 13.90 10.71
CA GLN A 573 -4.02 14.22 12.10
C GLN A 573 -3.16 13.52 13.19
N SER A 574 -2.39 12.50 12.85
CA SER A 574 -1.53 11.77 13.82
C SER A 574 -0.22 11.31 13.19
N GLY A 575 0.32 12.15 12.31
CA GLY A 575 1.53 11.87 11.55
C GLY A 575 1.37 10.87 10.41
N ALA A 576 2.45 10.64 9.67
CA ALA A 576 2.55 9.70 8.54
C ALA A 576 3.94 9.04 8.51
N THR A 577 4.05 7.87 7.90
CA THR A 577 5.34 7.21 7.65
C THR A 577 5.58 7.12 6.15
N VAL A 578 6.52 7.92 5.64
CA VAL A 578 6.90 7.98 4.22
C VAL A 578 8.35 7.56 4.08
N ILE A 579 8.59 6.30 3.73
CA ILE A 579 9.94 5.73 3.76
C ILE A 579 10.34 4.96 2.51
N GLN A 580 11.62 5.04 2.12
CA GLN A 580 12.16 4.23 1.01
C GLN A 580 11.41 4.39 -0.32
N ASN A 581 10.79 5.54 -0.60
CA ASN A 581 10.17 5.78 -1.91
C ASN A 581 11.18 6.36 -2.89
N THR A 582 11.09 5.95 -4.16
CA THR A 582 11.82 6.57 -5.28
C THR A 582 10.89 7.49 -6.04
N ILE A 583 11.24 8.77 -6.16
CA ILE A 583 10.44 9.78 -6.85
C ILE A 583 11.31 10.43 -7.93
N THR A 584 10.97 10.26 -9.19
CA THR A 584 11.70 10.83 -10.35
C THR A 584 10.74 11.58 -11.26
N ILE A 585 10.73 12.92 -11.16
CA ILE A 585 9.80 13.78 -11.89
C ILE A 585 10.60 14.91 -12.57
N PRO A 586 11.15 14.70 -13.78
CA PRO A 586 11.94 15.69 -14.51
C PRO A 586 11.07 16.72 -15.26
N VAL A 587 10.00 17.18 -14.59
CA VAL A 587 9.22 18.39 -14.92
C VAL A 587 9.00 19.21 -13.63
N PRO A 588 8.52 20.48 -13.69
CA PRO A 588 8.19 21.23 -12.47
C PRO A 588 7.29 20.44 -11.54
N SER A 589 7.71 20.29 -10.28
CA SER A 589 7.07 19.31 -9.40
C SER A 589 7.42 19.48 -7.92
N PHE A 590 6.57 18.89 -7.10
CA PHE A 590 6.81 18.62 -5.69
C PHE A 590 7.10 17.13 -5.54
N GLY A 591 8.27 16.75 -5.03
CA GLY A 591 8.57 15.34 -4.75
C GLY A 591 7.63 14.82 -3.67
N ILE A 592 7.76 15.40 -2.47
CA ILE A 592 6.83 15.20 -1.36
C ILE A 592 6.29 16.56 -0.92
N ASN A 593 4.98 16.72 -0.92
CA ASN A 593 4.30 17.85 -0.29
C ASN A 593 3.59 17.36 0.97
N PHE A 594 3.82 18.04 2.10
CA PHE A 594 3.08 17.78 3.32
C PHE A 594 2.67 19.09 4.02
N SER A 595 1.38 19.41 3.93
CA SER A 595 0.83 20.69 4.38
C SER A 595 -0.29 20.53 5.41
N ASN A 596 -0.39 21.48 6.34
CA ASN A 596 -1.47 21.57 7.33
C ASN A 596 -1.60 20.30 8.21
N ASN A 597 -0.48 19.64 8.49
CA ASN A 597 -0.46 18.34 9.15
C ASN A 597 -0.28 18.50 10.67
N THR A 598 -1.23 17.97 11.42
CA THR A 598 -1.19 17.88 12.87
C THR A 598 -0.79 16.47 13.30
N SER A 599 -0.08 16.40 14.41
CA SER A 599 0.30 15.14 15.06
C SER A 599 0.07 15.29 16.55
N VAL A 600 -0.48 14.25 17.19
CA VAL A 600 -0.65 14.23 18.64
C VAL A 600 0.70 14.03 19.34
N ALA A 601 0.82 14.44 20.61
CA ALA A 601 2.05 14.27 21.37
C ALA A 601 2.48 12.79 21.39
N GLY A 602 3.71 12.51 20.95
CA GLY A 602 4.25 11.14 20.85
C GLY A 602 4.10 10.46 19.47
N ALA A 603 3.28 10.99 18.56
CA ALA A 603 3.18 10.50 17.17
C ALA A 603 3.88 11.49 16.23
N ALA A 604 5.07 11.15 15.71
CA ALA A 604 5.80 12.00 14.78
C ALA A 604 5.57 11.56 13.34
N THR A 605 5.44 12.52 12.42
CA THR A 605 5.60 12.21 10.99
C THR A 605 7.05 11.80 10.73
N VAL A 606 7.28 10.72 10.00
CA VAL A 606 8.60 10.24 9.59
C VAL A 606 8.69 10.27 8.08
N ILE A 607 9.61 11.08 7.55
CA ILE A 607 9.97 11.11 6.13
C ILE A 607 11.43 10.69 6.06
N ALA A 608 11.71 9.44 5.69
CA ALA A 608 13.07 8.91 5.77
C ALA A 608 13.48 7.98 4.64
N ASN A 609 14.78 7.91 4.35
CA ASN A 609 15.32 7.05 3.28
C ASN A 609 14.66 7.25 1.91
N ASN A 610 14.05 8.40 1.60
CA ASN A 610 13.47 8.61 0.29
C ASN A 610 14.54 9.10 -0.70
N MET A 611 14.42 8.64 -1.95
CA MET A 611 15.25 9.01 -3.09
C MET A 611 14.43 9.91 -4.02
N ILE A 612 14.71 11.21 -4.01
CA ILE A 612 13.87 12.22 -4.67
C ILE A 612 14.70 12.95 -5.71
N ASN A 613 14.28 12.90 -6.98
CA ASN A 613 14.86 13.62 -8.10
C ASN A 613 13.76 14.39 -8.84
N VAL A 614 13.71 15.71 -8.70
CA VAL A 614 12.62 16.53 -9.27
C VAL A 614 13.12 17.78 -10.01
N GLY A 615 12.31 18.26 -10.95
CA GLY A 615 12.47 19.57 -11.58
C GLY A 615 12.72 19.55 -13.07
N ASN A 616 13.50 20.49 -13.62
CA ASN A 616 13.79 20.75 -15.04
C ASN A 616 12.86 21.77 -15.72
N GLY A 617 12.29 22.72 -14.95
CA GLY A 617 11.56 23.86 -15.52
C GLY A 617 11.66 25.12 -14.67
N SER A 618 10.81 26.11 -14.95
CA SER A 618 10.84 27.47 -14.38
C SER A 618 9.74 27.77 -13.35
N MET A 619 8.84 26.81 -13.09
CA MET A 619 7.78 26.92 -12.06
C MET A 619 8.22 26.33 -10.72
N ASN A 620 7.37 26.49 -9.70
CA ASN A 620 7.54 25.94 -8.35
C ASN A 620 8.01 24.48 -8.38
N THR A 621 9.23 24.25 -7.89
CA THR A 621 9.87 22.94 -7.91
C THR A 621 10.55 22.65 -6.57
N TYR A 622 10.01 21.68 -5.81
CA TYR A 622 10.51 21.39 -4.48
C TYR A 622 10.73 19.90 -4.28
N GLY A 623 11.88 19.51 -3.76
CA GLY A 623 12.13 18.11 -3.40
C GLY A 623 11.17 17.67 -2.30
N ILE A 624 11.22 18.37 -1.17
CA ILE A 624 10.24 18.26 -0.10
C ILE A 624 9.73 19.66 0.23
N TYR A 625 8.40 19.81 0.21
CA TYR A 625 7.71 21.03 0.63
C TYR A 625 6.88 20.75 1.88
N ALA A 626 7.04 21.59 2.89
CA ALA A 626 6.39 21.46 4.17
C ALA A 626 5.82 22.81 4.62
N SER A 627 4.54 22.86 4.97
CA SER A 627 3.93 24.08 5.49
C SER A 627 2.91 23.81 6.59
N SER A 628 2.96 24.59 7.68
CA SER A 628 1.98 24.49 8.78
C SER A 628 1.85 23.06 9.30
N TYR A 629 2.94 22.51 9.80
CA TYR A 629 3.03 21.14 10.30
C TYR A 629 3.64 21.11 11.69
N ASN A 630 3.46 20.04 12.47
CA ASN A 630 4.08 19.90 13.78
C ASN A 630 5.14 18.78 13.83
N THR A 631 5.33 18.08 14.95
CA THR A 631 6.44 17.13 15.20
C THR A 631 6.71 16.19 14.02
N THR A 632 7.82 16.45 13.31
CA THR A 632 8.20 15.76 12.07
C THR A 632 9.70 15.47 12.05
N ASN A 633 10.05 14.26 11.65
CA ASN A 633 11.40 13.78 11.49
C ASN A 633 11.71 13.57 10.01
N ILE A 634 12.65 14.34 9.48
CA ILE A 634 13.13 14.22 8.11
C ILE A 634 14.56 13.69 8.18
N PHE A 635 14.74 12.40 7.95
CA PHE A 635 16.02 11.72 8.17
C PHE A 635 16.51 11.00 6.92
N GLN A 636 17.80 11.10 6.63
CA GLN A 636 18.42 10.22 5.64
C GLN A 636 17.74 10.21 4.27
N ASN A 637 17.17 11.33 3.82
CA ASN A 637 16.65 11.43 2.47
C ASN A 637 17.75 11.92 1.54
N THR A 638 17.79 11.41 0.31
CA THR A 638 18.59 12.00 -0.77
C THR A 638 17.66 12.77 -1.68
N ILE A 639 17.80 14.09 -1.69
CA ILE A 639 16.95 15.03 -2.40
C ILE A 639 17.81 15.75 -3.42
N ASN A 640 17.53 15.53 -4.70
CA ASN A 640 18.14 16.21 -5.83
C ASN A 640 17.09 17.04 -6.57
N VAL A 641 17.28 18.36 -6.59
CA VAL A 641 16.45 19.28 -7.36
C VAL A 641 17.25 19.84 -8.52
N ASN A 642 16.62 19.92 -9.68
CA ASN A 642 17.20 20.51 -10.89
C ASN A 642 16.27 21.60 -11.40
N THR A 643 16.69 22.85 -11.52
CA THR A 643 15.83 23.91 -12.07
C THR A 643 16.66 25.05 -12.61
N LEU A 644 16.12 25.75 -13.60
CA LEU A 644 16.71 27.00 -14.12
C LEU A 644 16.33 28.21 -13.25
N SER A 645 15.32 28.08 -12.38
CA SER A 645 14.89 29.17 -11.49
C SER A 645 15.80 29.29 -10.27
N SER A 646 16.13 30.53 -9.89
CA SER A 646 16.91 30.83 -8.68
C SER A 646 16.06 31.09 -7.44
N SER A 647 14.74 31.25 -7.58
CA SER A 647 13.84 31.64 -6.48
C SER A 647 12.64 30.73 -6.26
N LEU A 648 12.23 29.97 -7.27
CA LEU A 648 11.04 29.10 -7.21
C LEU A 648 11.38 27.62 -7.01
N ALA A 649 12.55 27.35 -6.44
CA ALA A 649 12.95 25.98 -6.18
C ALA A 649 13.82 25.82 -4.95
N ALA A 650 13.58 24.71 -4.24
CA ALA A 650 14.41 24.29 -3.13
C ALA A 650 14.46 22.77 -3.00
N GLY A 651 15.60 22.22 -2.55
CA GLY A 651 15.68 20.84 -2.09
C GLY A 651 14.68 20.58 -0.97
N LEU A 652 14.77 21.40 0.09
CA LEU A 652 13.85 21.40 1.22
C LEU A 652 13.26 22.80 1.40
N TYR A 653 11.93 22.90 1.36
CA TYR A 653 11.20 24.16 1.54
C TYR A 653 10.28 24.07 2.76
N LEU A 654 10.55 24.85 3.80
CA LEU A 654 9.83 24.82 5.06
C LEU A 654 9.15 26.16 5.36
N VAL A 655 7.89 26.10 5.76
CA VAL A 655 7.12 27.24 6.27
C VAL A 655 6.49 26.88 7.60
N SER A 656 6.80 27.64 8.64
CA SER A 656 6.26 27.42 9.99
C SER A 656 6.52 25.99 10.49
N PRO A 657 7.79 25.55 10.58
CA PRO A 657 8.12 24.28 11.21
C PRO A 657 7.59 24.28 12.65
N GLY A 658 6.78 23.28 13.00
CA GLY A 658 6.27 23.17 14.36
C GLY A 658 7.31 22.62 15.33
N ALA A 659 6.98 22.71 16.62
CA ALA A 659 7.82 22.25 17.71
C ALA A 659 8.24 20.77 17.53
N ASN A 660 9.50 20.47 17.84
CA ASN A 660 10.13 19.15 17.75
C ASN A 660 10.39 18.65 16.33
N THR A 661 10.43 19.54 15.33
CA THR A 661 10.89 19.19 13.97
C THR A 661 12.40 18.91 13.99
N ARG A 662 12.82 17.78 13.43
CA ARG A 662 14.23 17.36 13.35
C ARG A 662 14.63 16.97 11.93
N ILE A 663 15.78 17.48 11.47
CA ILE A 663 16.28 17.32 10.10
C ILE A 663 17.74 16.89 10.16
N ILE A 664 18.00 15.59 10.02
CA ILE A 664 19.30 14.99 10.33
C ILE A 664 19.74 14.03 9.22
N ASN A 665 21.03 14.04 8.90
CA ASN A 665 21.66 13.13 7.94
C ASN A 665 21.06 13.18 6.53
N ASN A 666 20.47 14.29 6.08
CA ASN A 666 19.93 14.35 4.71
C ASN A 666 21.01 14.79 3.72
N ILE A 667 20.91 14.32 2.47
CA ILE A 667 21.51 15.01 1.34
C ILE A 667 20.42 15.91 0.75
N ILE A 668 20.55 17.21 0.99
CA ILE A 668 19.70 18.25 0.42
C ILE A 668 20.55 18.90 -0.66
N TYR A 669 20.22 18.60 -1.91
CA TYR A 669 21.07 18.93 -3.03
C TYR A 669 20.25 19.58 -4.15
N ASN A 670 20.68 20.76 -4.58
CA ASN A 670 20.13 21.44 -5.76
C ASN A 670 21.25 21.66 -6.77
N ARG A 671 21.22 20.93 -7.89
CA ARG A 671 22.18 21.12 -8.98
C ARG A 671 21.80 22.22 -9.96
N GLY A 672 20.60 22.78 -9.81
CA GLY A 672 20.12 23.91 -10.58
C GLY A 672 20.52 25.25 -9.97
N GLY A 673 19.79 26.30 -10.34
CA GLY A 673 20.01 27.66 -9.84
C GLY A 673 19.33 27.98 -8.49
N GLY A 674 18.44 27.13 -8.01
CA GLY A 674 17.60 27.39 -6.83
C GLY A 674 18.30 27.13 -5.49
N TYR A 675 17.55 27.18 -4.40
CA TYR A 675 18.09 26.95 -3.06
C TYR A 675 18.30 25.46 -2.78
N SER A 676 19.22 25.12 -1.89
CA SER A 676 19.21 23.80 -1.27
C SER A 676 18.13 23.75 -0.19
N TYR A 677 18.14 24.73 0.71
CA TYR A 677 17.33 24.74 1.91
C TYR A 677 16.69 26.11 2.14
N TYR A 678 15.36 26.16 2.14
CA TYR A 678 14.58 27.40 2.22
C TYR A 678 13.69 27.42 3.47
N HIS A 679 13.80 28.50 4.27
CA HIS A 679 12.89 28.83 5.35
C HIS A 679 12.04 30.06 4.99
N GLY A 680 10.75 29.85 4.75
CA GLY A 680 9.83 30.93 4.37
C GLY A 680 9.42 31.88 5.50
N ASN A 681 9.88 31.62 6.73
CA ASN A 681 9.68 32.49 7.88
C ASN A 681 10.84 32.37 8.87
N THR A 682 10.71 33.05 10.01
CA THR A 682 11.73 33.11 11.09
C THR A 682 11.61 31.99 12.13
N LEU A 683 10.69 31.03 11.92
CA LEU A 683 10.61 29.83 12.75
C LEU A 683 11.47 28.74 12.13
N TYR A 684 12.34 28.15 12.94
CA TYR A 684 13.29 27.13 12.50
C TYR A 684 13.00 25.78 13.15
N PRO A 685 13.41 24.66 12.53
CA PRO A 685 13.36 23.34 13.14
C PRO A 685 14.03 23.34 14.51
N THR A 686 13.54 22.50 15.42
CA THR A 686 14.15 22.33 16.74
C THR A 686 15.59 21.84 16.61
N GLU A 687 15.82 20.88 15.70
CA GLU A 687 17.16 20.40 15.37
C GLU A 687 17.32 20.31 13.85
N SER A 688 18.46 20.79 13.36
CA SER A 688 18.92 20.57 11.99
C SER A 688 20.43 20.47 12.06
N ASN A 689 21.00 19.32 11.71
CA ASN A 689 22.43 19.07 11.80
C ASN A 689 22.87 17.85 10.98
N TYR A 690 24.17 17.75 10.67
CA TYR A 690 24.74 16.67 9.87
C TYR A 690 24.00 16.47 8.54
N ASN A 691 23.68 17.56 7.84
CA ASN A 691 23.10 17.51 6.50
C ASN A 691 24.14 17.92 5.46
N ASN A 692 24.07 17.38 4.25
CA ASN A 692 24.72 18.02 3.11
C ASN A 692 23.74 19.04 2.52
N ILE A 693 24.06 20.32 2.62
CA ILE A 693 23.25 21.44 2.14
C ILE A 693 24.00 22.11 1.00
N TYR A 694 23.70 21.73 -0.23
CA TYR A 694 24.45 22.18 -1.40
C TYR A 694 23.54 22.72 -2.50
N SER A 695 23.91 23.90 -3.01
CA SER A 695 23.37 24.44 -4.26
C SER A 695 24.50 24.72 -5.25
N ALA A 696 24.27 24.42 -6.53
CA ALA A 696 25.12 24.87 -7.63
C ALA A 696 24.83 26.34 -8.02
N GLY A 697 23.71 26.90 -7.56
CA GLY A 697 23.33 28.29 -7.74
C GLY A 697 24.09 29.26 -6.81
N PRO A 698 23.79 30.56 -6.88
CA PRO A 698 24.48 31.59 -6.10
C PRO A 698 24.18 31.55 -4.59
N TYR A 699 23.16 30.79 -4.17
CA TYR A 699 22.69 30.75 -2.79
C TYR A 699 22.43 29.31 -2.32
N VAL A 700 23.04 28.92 -1.19
CA VAL A 700 22.79 27.60 -0.58
C VAL A 700 21.41 27.53 0.07
N GLY A 701 20.89 28.66 0.55
CA GLY A 701 19.60 28.68 1.25
C GLY A 701 18.99 30.06 1.42
N TYR A 702 17.86 30.11 2.10
CA TYR A 702 17.14 31.34 2.42
C TYR A 702 16.66 31.28 3.88
N ALA A 703 16.98 32.32 4.65
CA ALA A 703 16.65 32.44 6.07
C ALA A 703 16.66 33.93 6.48
N GLU A 704 15.96 34.28 7.57
CA GLU A 704 15.83 35.68 8.05
C GLU A 704 15.35 36.68 6.98
N GLY A 705 14.55 36.23 6.03
CA GLY A 705 14.05 37.09 4.95
C GLY A 705 15.08 37.40 3.85
N ALA A 706 16.25 36.74 3.84
CA ALA A 706 17.32 36.98 2.89
C ALA A 706 17.95 35.69 2.32
N SER A 707 18.49 35.79 1.11
CA SER A 707 19.25 34.72 0.45
C SER A 707 20.65 34.58 1.07
N GLN A 708 21.07 33.34 1.34
CA GLN A 708 22.31 32.98 2.01
C GLN A 708 23.27 32.34 1.02
N SER A 709 24.43 32.97 0.79
CA SER A 709 25.40 32.55 -0.24
C SER A 709 26.25 31.35 0.16
N THR A 710 26.43 31.10 1.47
CA THR A 710 27.29 30.02 1.98
C THR A 710 26.62 29.30 3.13
N LEU A 711 27.07 28.07 3.40
CA LEU A 711 26.59 27.33 4.58
C LEU A 711 26.90 28.06 5.89
N THR A 712 28.02 28.77 5.96
CA THR A 712 28.39 29.57 7.14
C THR A 712 27.40 30.70 7.41
N SER A 713 26.95 31.41 6.37
CA SER A 713 25.96 32.48 6.55
C SER A 713 24.58 31.91 6.87
N PHE A 714 24.19 30.80 6.24
CA PHE A 714 22.93 30.10 6.54
C PHE A 714 22.89 29.54 7.98
N SER A 715 23.98 28.94 8.45
CA SER A 715 24.08 28.38 9.81
C SER A 715 24.05 29.49 10.86
N SER A 716 24.67 30.64 10.59
CA SER A 716 24.59 31.83 11.45
C SER A 716 23.16 32.37 11.55
N ALA A 717 22.44 32.47 10.41
CA ALA A 717 21.07 33.00 10.35
C ALA A 717 20.02 32.09 11.00
N THR A 718 20.27 30.79 11.07
CA THR A 718 19.32 29.81 11.64
C THR A 718 19.71 29.34 13.05
N ALA A 719 20.97 29.53 13.45
CA ALA A 719 21.60 28.89 14.60
C ALA A 719 21.42 27.35 14.58
N LYS A 720 21.60 26.75 13.39
CA LYS A 720 21.50 25.31 13.12
C LYS A 720 22.68 24.85 12.27
N ASP A 721 22.75 23.55 12.01
CA ASP A 721 23.62 22.95 11.00
C ASP A 721 25.13 23.06 11.27
N ALA A 722 25.53 23.06 12.55
CA ALA A 722 26.92 23.23 12.98
C ALA A 722 27.92 22.18 12.45
N ASN A 723 27.46 20.94 12.22
CA ASN A 723 28.24 19.83 11.65
C ASN A 723 27.78 19.46 10.23
N SER A 724 26.91 20.26 9.63
CA SER A 724 26.50 20.08 8.25
C SER A 724 27.63 20.51 7.30
N VAL A 725 27.58 20.01 6.07
CA VAL A 725 28.56 20.32 5.02
C VAL A 725 27.85 20.87 3.79
N SER A 726 28.58 21.56 2.93
CA SER A 726 28.07 21.98 1.62
C SER A 726 29.01 21.46 0.56
N LYS A 727 28.67 20.31 -0.03
CA LYS A 727 29.52 19.61 -0.97
C LYS A 727 28.75 19.07 -2.17
N ALA A 728 29.38 19.21 -3.34
CA ALA A 728 28.89 18.61 -4.56
C ALA A 728 28.90 17.08 -4.46
N VAL A 729 27.79 16.43 -4.81
CA VAL A 729 27.65 14.96 -4.79
C VAL A 729 27.72 14.42 -6.22
N ILE A 730 28.45 13.33 -6.40
CA ILE A 730 28.44 12.56 -7.66
C ILE A 730 27.36 11.49 -7.54
N PHE A 731 26.32 11.58 -8.36
CA PHE A 731 25.31 10.53 -8.50
C PHE A 731 25.63 9.60 -9.68
N THR A 732 25.12 8.38 -9.65
CA THR A 732 25.30 7.38 -10.74
C THR A 732 24.65 7.78 -12.08
N GLY A 733 23.81 8.82 -12.09
CA GLY A 733 23.22 9.36 -13.32
C GLY A 733 22.39 10.63 -13.08
N ALA A 734 21.98 11.28 -14.18
CA ALA A 734 21.28 12.56 -14.12
C ALA A 734 19.85 12.47 -13.52
N ASN A 735 19.18 11.33 -13.56
CA ASN A 735 17.86 11.18 -12.94
C ASN A 735 17.89 10.19 -11.77
N ASN A 736 19.07 9.98 -11.19
CA ASN A 736 19.30 9.03 -10.13
C ASN A 736 19.92 9.73 -8.92
N THR A 737 19.67 9.20 -7.72
CA THR A 737 20.17 9.71 -6.45
C THR A 737 21.04 8.69 -5.70
N TYR A 738 21.37 7.53 -6.28
CA TYR A 738 22.43 6.67 -5.76
C TYR A 738 23.78 7.40 -5.82
N LEU A 739 24.49 7.43 -4.68
CA LEU A 739 25.87 7.91 -4.60
C LEU A 739 26.77 7.12 -5.56
N GLY A 740 27.52 7.84 -6.39
CA GLY A 740 28.40 7.29 -7.43
C GLY A 740 29.89 7.33 -7.09
N ALA A 741 30.28 7.92 -5.96
CA ALA A 741 31.67 8.00 -5.52
C ALA A 741 31.77 7.98 -3.99
N MET A 742 32.88 7.44 -3.48
CA MET A 742 33.18 7.48 -2.05
C MET A 742 33.55 8.90 -1.62
N ASP A 743 32.97 9.36 -0.53
CA ASP A 743 33.27 10.67 0.04
C ASP A 743 33.20 10.67 1.58
N PRO A 744 34.35 10.65 2.28
CA PRO A 744 34.37 10.68 3.74
C PRO A 744 33.72 11.92 4.37
N GLN A 745 33.57 13.02 3.62
CA GLN A 745 32.91 14.23 4.12
C GLN A 745 31.38 14.14 4.09
N LEU A 746 30.82 13.12 3.44
CA LEU A 746 29.38 12.86 3.44
C LEU A 746 28.93 11.95 4.60
N ARG A 747 29.76 11.79 5.63
CA ARG A 747 29.42 11.01 6.82
C ARG A 747 28.63 11.84 7.82
N GLY A 748 27.52 11.28 8.29
CA GLY A 748 26.60 11.91 9.23
C GLY A 748 26.88 11.53 10.68
N THR A 749 25.82 11.40 11.47
CA THR A 749 25.87 10.95 12.88
C THR A 749 25.02 9.71 13.13
N ASN A 750 25.48 8.82 14.00
CA ASN A 750 24.73 7.66 14.45
C ASN A 750 23.81 7.95 15.64
N SER A 751 23.90 9.14 16.27
CA SER A 751 23.14 9.48 17.51
C SER A 751 21.62 9.37 17.36
N TYR A 752 21.13 9.38 16.12
CA TYR A 752 19.71 9.28 15.82
C TYR A 752 19.34 7.92 15.20
N ASN A 753 20.30 7.06 14.88
CA ASN A 753 20.05 5.70 14.38
C ASN A 753 19.47 4.83 15.50
N ASN A 754 18.50 3.98 15.17
CA ASN A 754 17.90 3.02 16.11
C ASN A 754 17.28 3.66 17.37
N THR A 755 16.67 4.83 17.23
CA THR A 755 15.94 5.49 18.32
C THR A 755 14.43 5.21 18.20
N SER A 756 13.70 5.19 19.32
CA SER A 756 12.23 5.01 19.39
C SER A 756 11.42 6.08 18.62
N VAL A 757 12.13 7.02 18.00
CA VAL A 757 11.62 8.23 17.37
C VAL A 757 11.69 8.17 15.83
N GLY A 758 11.84 6.96 15.25
CA GLY A 758 11.53 6.70 13.84
C GLY A 758 12.70 6.69 12.85
N ASN A 759 13.92 6.34 13.27
CA ASN A 759 15.03 6.12 12.33
C ASN A 759 15.22 4.62 12.01
N VAL A 760 15.59 4.35 10.77
CA VAL A 760 15.83 3.03 10.20
C VAL A 760 17.33 2.70 10.28
N ASN A 761 17.66 1.57 10.90
CA ASN A 761 19.04 1.04 10.96
C ASN A 761 19.55 0.65 9.55
N THR A 762 18.64 0.55 8.60
CA THR A 762 18.94 0.21 7.22
C THR A 762 18.80 1.42 6.30
N ASP A 763 19.44 1.35 5.15
CA ASP A 763 19.35 2.34 4.08
C ASP A 763 18.15 2.05 3.14
N PHE A 764 18.11 2.71 1.99
CA PHE A 764 17.08 2.50 0.96
C PHE A 764 17.02 1.05 0.46
N ASN A 765 18.15 0.35 0.37
CA ASN A 765 18.26 -1.03 -0.10
C ASN A 765 18.17 -2.07 1.03
N ASP A 766 17.69 -1.67 2.21
CA ASP A 766 17.65 -2.50 3.42
C ASP A 766 19.05 -2.91 3.93
N VAL A 767 20.11 -2.20 3.55
CA VAL A 767 21.50 -2.45 3.99
C VAL A 767 21.75 -1.81 5.34
N ILE A 768 22.35 -2.54 6.27
CA ILE A 768 22.71 -2.01 7.60
C ILE A 768 23.67 -0.83 7.41
N ARG A 769 23.34 0.30 8.04
CA ARG A 769 24.13 1.52 7.96
C ARG A 769 25.43 1.39 8.75
N ARG A 770 26.50 1.95 8.18
CA ARG A 770 27.82 1.99 8.84
C ARG A 770 27.90 3.08 9.90
N VAL A 771 28.97 3.10 10.69
CA VAL A 771 29.18 4.09 11.77
C VAL A 771 30.42 4.96 11.53
N PRO A 772 30.28 6.29 11.39
CA PRO A 772 29.03 7.02 11.12
C PRO A 772 28.40 6.66 9.75
N PRO A 773 27.07 6.80 9.57
CA PRO A 773 26.41 6.46 8.32
C PRO A 773 26.73 7.47 7.23
N TYR A 774 26.56 7.11 5.96
CA TYR A 774 26.42 8.13 4.92
C TYR A 774 25.18 8.98 5.21
N MET A 775 25.31 10.29 4.98
CA MET A 775 24.16 11.17 4.82
C MET A 775 23.38 10.74 3.58
N GLY A 776 22.05 10.81 3.65
CA GLY A 776 21.14 10.45 2.58
C GLY A 776 20.68 8.98 2.62
N ALA A 777 19.90 8.64 1.61
CA ALA A 777 19.13 7.40 1.56
C ALA A 777 19.97 6.17 1.23
N HIS A 778 21.13 6.33 0.59
CA HIS A 778 22.00 5.23 0.14
C HIS A 778 23.25 5.11 1.02
N GLU A 779 23.48 3.94 1.58
CA GLU A 779 24.74 3.59 2.23
C GLU A 779 25.68 2.97 1.18
N LEU A 780 26.63 3.76 0.68
CA LEU A 780 27.58 3.27 -0.31
C LEU A 780 28.66 2.40 0.36
N ILE A 781 28.60 1.07 0.14
CA ILE A 781 29.63 0.12 0.61
C ILE A 781 30.55 -0.25 -0.56
N PRO A 782 31.82 0.19 -0.56
CA PRO A 782 32.79 -0.16 -1.59
C PRO A 782 33.36 -1.56 -1.38
N THR A 783 33.57 -2.28 -2.49
CA THR A 783 34.19 -3.60 -2.56
C THR A 783 35.40 -3.55 -3.46
N ALA A 784 36.54 -4.11 -3.03
CA ALA A 784 37.69 -4.32 -3.90
C ALA A 784 37.63 -5.71 -4.53
N ASN A 785 37.73 -5.76 -5.85
CA ASN A 785 37.80 -6.97 -6.64
C ASN A 785 39.21 -7.14 -7.19
N PHE A 786 39.68 -8.38 -7.22
CA PHE A 786 41.01 -8.72 -7.72
C PHE A 786 40.87 -9.67 -8.91
N ALA A 787 41.54 -9.34 -10.02
CA ALA A 787 41.72 -10.26 -11.13
C ALA A 787 43.18 -10.74 -11.17
N GLY A 788 43.37 -12.02 -11.50
CA GLY A 788 44.67 -12.68 -11.54
C GLY A 788 45.71 -11.84 -12.30
N GLY A 789 46.75 -11.43 -11.58
CA GLY A 789 47.82 -10.59 -12.10
C GLY A 789 48.93 -11.39 -12.77
N THR A 790 49.79 -10.69 -13.52
CA THR A 790 51.04 -11.27 -14.02
C THR A 790 51.92 -11.66 -12.83
N MET A 791 52.34 -12.93 -12.78
CA MET A 791 53.42 -13.40 -11.91
C MET A 791 54.64 -13.72 -12.77
N ASP A 792 55.65 -12.85 -12.73
CA ASP A 792 56.94 -13.15 -13.35
C ASP A 792 57.84 -13.89 -12.34
N SER A 793 57.57 -15.18 -12.15
CA SER A 793 58.40 -16.02 -11.27
C SER A 793 58.78 -17.31 -11.95
N GLY A 794 60.09 -17.60 -11.95
CA GLY A 794 60.62 -18.79 -12.61
C GLY A 794 62.01 -19.20 -12.16
N CYS A 795 62.88 -18.24 -11.77
CA CYS A 795 64.27 -18.51 -11.42
C CYS A 795 64.84 -17.59 -10.34
N ILE A 796 65.70 -18.15 -9.47
CA ILE A 796 66.59 -17.40 -8.59
C ILE A 796 67.40 -16.36 -9.39
N GLY A 797 67.60 -15.18 -8.82
CA GLY A 797 68.34 -14.07 -9.41
C GLY A 797 67.55 -13.24 -10.43
N ARG A 798 66.28 -13.56 -10.71
CA ARG A 798 65.40 -12.71 -11.53
C ARG A 798 64.63 -11.72 -10.68
N THR A 799 64.12 -10.68 -11.33
CA THR A 799 63.13 -9.80 -10.74
C THR A 799 61.77 -10.47 -10.80
N THR A 800 61.11 -10.60 -9.65
CA THR A 800 59.71 -11.02 -9.57
C THR A 800 58.80 -9.83 -9.37
N VAL A 801 57.74 -9.77 -10.17
CA VAL A 801 56.68 -8.77 -10.06
C VAL A 801 55.37 -9.47 -9.76
N LEU A 802 54.69 -9.06 -8.68
CA LEU A 802 53.33 -9.46 -8.34
C LEU A 802 52.42 -8.25 -8.55
N SER A 803 51.51 -8.31 -9.51
CA SER A 803 50.65 -7.16 -9.87
C SER A 803 49.22 -7.61 -10.17
N PRO A 804 48.41 -7.98 -9.16
CA PRO A 804 46.99 -8.20 -9.35
C PRO A 804 46.30 -6.92 -9.85
N VAL A 805 45.34 -7.07 -10.75
CA VAL A 805 44.50 -5.95 -11.16
C VAL A 805 43.45 -5.73 -10.08
N VAL A 806 43.45 -4.54 -9.48
CA VAL A 806 42.48 -4.13 -8.46
C VAL A 806 41.43 -3.22 -9.09
N SER A 807 40.16 -3.57 -8.96
CA SER A 807 39.04 -2.70 -9.33
C SER A 807 38.09 -2.53 -8.15
N PHE A 808 37.33 -1.44 -8.12
CA PHE A 808 36.43 -1.13 -7.03
C PHE A 808 35.00 -1.02 -7.53
N THR A 809 34.07 -1.64 -6.82
CA THR A 809 32.64 -1.60 -7.14
C THR A 809 31.82 -1.26 -5.92
N SER A 810 30.59 -0.76 -6.11
CA SER A 810 29.60 -0.73 -5.03
C SER A 810 28.94 -2.10 -4.86
N GLN A 811 28.31 -2.33 -3.71
CA GLN A 811 27.48 -3.52 -3.48
C GLN A 811 26.05 -3.37 -4.05
N TYR A 812 25.43 -2.18 -3.94
CA TYR A 812 24.05 -1.88 -4.36
C TYR A 812 23.98 -0.61 -5.25
N PRO A 813 22.88 -0.38 -6.01
CA PRO A 813 21.72 -1.26 -6.29
C PRO A 813 22.03 -2.39 -7.29
N SER A 814 23.11 -2.26 -8.05
CA SER A 814 23.80 -3.29 -8.83
C SER A 814 25.27 -2.89 -8.88
N PRO A 815 26.25 -3.82 -8.80
CA PRO A 815 27.65 -3.45 -8.78
C PRO A 815 28.03 -2.58 -9.97
N PHE A 816 28.49 -1.36 -9.69
CA PHE A 816 29.02 -0.44 -10.69
C PHE A 816 30.43 -0.02 -10.31
N THR A 817 31.26 0.29 -11.30
CA THR A 817 32.64 0.73 -11.07
C THR A 817 32.66 2.04 -10.31
N LEU A 818 33.35 2.05 -9.17
CA LEU A 818 33.56 3.25 -8.39
C LEU A 818 34.80 4.00 -8.88
N PRO A 819 34.69 5.31 -9.17
CA PRO A 819 35.87 6.14 -9.27
C PRO A 819 36.50 6.25 -7.89
N VAL A 820 37.72 5.75 -7.74
CA VAL A 820 38.44 5.74 -6.47
C VAL A 820 39.59 6.72 -6.52
N LEU A 821 39.59 7.67 -5.59
CA LEU A 821 40.73 8.56 -5.39
C LEU A 821 41.85 7.80 -4.67
N PRO A 822 43.13 8.02 -5.03
CA PRO A 822 44.27 7.38 -4.37
C PRO A 822 44.31 7.59 -2.84
N SER A 823 43.71 8.68 -2.33
CA SER A 823 43.59 8.95 -0.89
C SER A 823 42.66 7.99 -0.14
N ASN A 824 41.73 7.34 -0.84
CA ASN A 824 40.71 6.49 -0.23
C ASN A 824 41.17 5.03 -0.13
N VAL A 825 42.31 4.66 -0.71
CA VAL A 825 42.80 3.28 -0.66
C VAL A 825 44.28 3.26 -0.30
N ARG A 826 44.61 2.45 0.70
CA ARG A 826 45.97 2.08 1.03
C ARG A 826 46.19 0.62 0.66
N TYR A 827 47.35 0.32 0.09
CA TYR A 827 47.78 -1.05 -0.11
C TYR A 827 48.81 -1.44 0.94
N GLN A 828 48.82 -2.71 1.34
CA GLN A 828 49.86 -3.29 2.19
C GLN A 828 50.09 -4.75 1.80
N TRP A 829 51.30 -5.03 1.31
CA TRP A 829 51.74 -6.39 1.08
C TRP A 829 52.14 -7.08 2.39
N THR A 830 51.79 -8.36 2.51
CA THR A 830 52.24 -9.25 3.57
C THR A 830 52.92 -10.50 2.98
N LYS A 831 53.85 -11.07 3.73
CA LYS A 831 54.52 -12.34 3.44
C LYS A 831 54.32 -13.28 4.62
N GLY A 832 53.77 -14.46 4.39
CA GLY A 832 53.44 -15.41 5.48
C GLY A 832 52.48 -14.82 6.53
N GLY A 833 51.67 -13.82 6.14
CA GLY A 833 50.77 -13.08 7.04
C GLY A 833 51.37 -11.86 7.72
N ILE A 834 52.68 -11.59 7.59
CA ILE A 834 53.37 -10.46 8.23
C ILE A 834 53.55 -9.30 7.24
N PRO A 835 53.24 -8.03 7.61
CA PRO A 835 53.50 -6.87 6.77
C PRO A 835 54.98 -6.76 6.37
N ILE A 836 55.23 -6.51 5.09
CA ILE A 836 56.56 -6.23 4.55
C ILE A 836 56.68 -4.76 4.14
N PHE A 837 57.89 -4.23 4.16
CA PHE A 837 58.19 -2.83 3.85
C PHE A 837 59.27 -2.72 2.78
N ASP A 838 59.28 -1.61 2.06
CA ASP A 838 60.32 -1.30 1.09
C ASP A 838 61.67 -1.21 1.84
N ASP A 839 62.66 -1.97 1.39
CA ASP A 839 63.99 -2.00 2.01
C ASP A 839 65.00 -1.08 1.29
N GLY A 840 64.57 -0.44 0.19
CA GLY A 840 65.38 0.44 -0.64
C GLY A 840 66.42 -0.26 -1.50
N VAL A 841 66.47 -1.60 -1.48
CA VAL A 841 67.50 -2.39 -2.16
C VAL A 841 66.88 -3.48 -3.03
N ARG A 842 65.99 -4.29 -2.48
CA ARG A 842 65.44 -5.50 -3.09
C ARG A 842 63.93 -5.52 -3.16
N ILE A 843 63.24 -5.04 -2.14
CA ILE A 843 61.78 -5.05 -2.03
C ILE A 843 61.27 -3.63 -2.28
N PHE A 844 60.38 -3.47 -3.27
CA PHE A 844 59.80 -2.20 -3.66
C PHE A 844 58.29 -2.32 -3.90
N GLY A 845 57.55 -1.25 -3.62
CA GLY A 845 56.12 -1.17 -3.93
C GLY A 845 55.22 -1.88 -2.92
N THR A 846 55.70 -2.13 -1.70
CA THR A 846 54.97 -2.79 -0.60
C THR A 846 53.69 -2.06 -0.19
N SER A 847 53.59 -0.76 -0.50
CA SER A 847 52.39 0.07 -0.29
C SER A 847 51.63 0.39 -1.59
N THR A 848 51.86 -0.35 -2.66
CA THR A 848 51.19 -0.18 -3.96
C THR A 848 50.49 -1.48 -4.38
N SER A 849 49.71 -1.45 -5.47
CA SER A 849 49.11 -2.67 -6.05
C SER A 849 50.14 -3.60 -6.70
N THR A 850 51.41 -3.18 -6.83
CA THR A 850 52.49 -3.94 -7.47
C THR A 850 53.65 -4.13 -6.52
N LEU A 851 53.98 -5.37 -6.18
CA LEU A 851 55.20 -5.71 -5.45
C LEU A 851 56.30 -6.11 -6.42
N THR A 852 57.48 -5.53 -6.27
CA THR A 852 58.70 -5.93 -7.00
C THR A 852 59.73 -6.47 -6.03
N ILE A 853 60.21 -7.68 -6.29
CA ILE A 853 61.30 -8.34 -5.57
C ILE A 853 62.45 -8.51 -6.56
N LEU A 854 63.49 -7.69 -6.45
CA LEU A 854 64.69 -7.84 -7.27
C LEU A 854 65.49 -9.08 -6.83
N ASN A 855 66.20 -9.72 -7.77
CA ASN A 855 67.11 -10.82 -7.47
C ASN A 855 66.51 -11.86 -6.50
N SER A 856 65.31 -12.37 -6.80
CA SER A 856 64.58 -13.31 -5.94
C SER A 856 65.43 -14.52 -5.57
N ASN A 857 65.29 -15.05 -4.36
CA ASN A 857 66.05 -16.19 -3.84
C ASN A 857 65.14 -17.20 -3.14
N ALA A 858 65.70 -18.32 -2.69
CA ALA A 858 64.92 -19.39 -2.07
C ALA A 858 64.13 -18.97 -0.82
N LEU A 859 64.56 -17.91 -0.11
CA LEU A 859 63.84 -17.39 1.06
C LEU A 859 62.61 -16.56 0.66
N ASP A 860 62.47 -16.14 -0.60
CA ASP A 860 61.27 -15.46 -1.10
C ASP A 860 60.13 -16.39 -1.46
N GLU A 861 60.34 -17.71 -1.43
CA GLU A 861 59.27 -18.65 -1.65
C GLU A 861 58.29 -18.63 -0.45
N ASP A 862 57.12 -18.00 -0.63
CA ASP A 862 56.11 -17.87 0.41
C ASP A 862 54.74 -17.47 -0.18
N ASN A 863 53.72 -17.42 0.68
CA ASN A 863 52.42 -16.84 0.35
C ASN A 863 52.44 -15.32 0.56
N TYR A 864 52.29 -14.58 -0.54
CA TYR A 864 52.21 -13.13 -0.55
C TYR A 864 50.76 -12.71 -0.63
N SER A 865 50.35 -11.75 0.22
CA SER A 865 49.00 -11.20 0.15
C SER A 865 49.02 -9.69 0.00
N LEU A 866 48.25 -9.18 -0.96
CA LEU A 866 47.93 -7.77 -1.08
C LEU A 866 46.67 -7.49 -0.28
N ASN A 867 46.77 -6.62 0.72
CA ASN A 867 45.61 -6.08 1.41
C ASN A 867 45.27 -4.71 0.82
N ALA A 868 44.09 -4.59 0.21
CA ALA A 868 43.49 -3.32 -0.17
C ALA A 868 42.64 -2.82 0.99
N ILE A 869 43.07 -1.69 1.56
CA ILE A 869 42.52 -1.07 2.76
C ILE A 869 41.79 0.20 2.34
N ILE A 870 40.45 0.15 2.30
CA ILE A 870 39.61 1.24 1.82
C ILE A 870 39.19 2.13 2.99
N LYS A 871 39.53 3.41 2.90
CA LYS A 871 39.12 4.48 3.80
C LYS A 871 37.91 5.21 3.22
N ASP A 872 36.72 4.90 3.73
CA ASP A 872 35.47 5.47 3.26
C ASP A 872 34.82 6.43 4.28
N GLY A 873 35.48 6.68 5.42
CA GLY A 873 35.05 7.62 6.46
C GLY A 873 34.27 6.97 7.62
N ALA A 874 34.07 5.65 7.60
CA ALA A 874 33.39 4.92 8.67
C ALA A 874 34.40 4.36 9.69
N SER A 875 34.22 4.66 10.97
CA SER A 875 35.12 4.32 12.06
C SER A 875 34.65 3.10 12.85
N GLU A 876 34.49 1.94 12.20
CA GLU A 876 34.01 0.73 12.86
C GLU A 876 35.15 -0.02 13.60
N PHE A 877 34.94 -0.23 14.90
CA PHE A 877 35.61 -1.16 15.82
C PHE A 877 37.03 -0.94 16.38
N THR A 878 37.93 -0.07 15.91
CA THR A 878 39.23 0.16 16.61
C THR A 878 39.94 1.50 16.32
N PHE A 879 39.23 2.61 16.06
CA PHE A 879 39.84 3.87 15.58
C PHE A 879 40.56 3.78 14.22
N VAL A 880 40.34 2.70 13.45
CA VAL A 880 40.91 2.52 12.12
C VAL A 880 39.78 2.43 11.09
N ASP A 881 39.65 3.48 10.28
CA ASP A 881 38.64 3.69 9.22
C ASP A 881 38.96 2.86 7.98
N THR A 882 38.72 1.53 8.03
CA THR A 882 39.19 0.66 6.96
C THR A 882 38.36 -0.60 6.71
N LEU A 883 37.79 -0.74 5.50
CA LEU A 883 37.43 -2.05 4.94
C LEU A 883 38.68 -2.71 4.37
N THR A 884 38.93 -3.99 4.69
CA THR A 884 40.11 -4.70 4.19
C THR A 884 39.69 -5.87 3.32
N TYR A 885 40.16 -5.87 2.08
CA TYR A 885 40.00 -6.98 1.13
C TYR A 885 41.37 -7.53 0.77
N GLN A 886 41.50 -8.84 0.66
CA GLN A 886 42.78 -9.52 0.48
C GLN A 886 42.80 -10.31 -0.83
N TYR A 887 43.93 -10.23 -1.53
CA TYR A 887 44.32 -11.14 -2.60
C TYR A 887 45.58 -11.88 -2.20
N SER A 888 45.55 -13.20 -2.20
CA SER A 888 46.71 -14.04 -1.86
C SER A 888 47.21 -14.80 -3.06
N VAL A 889 48.53 -14.87 -3.20
CA VAL A 889 49.20 -15.64 -4.25
C VAL A 889 50.46 -16.28 -3.70
N PHE A 890 50.68 -17.54 -4.06
CA PHE A 890 51.90 -18.23 -3.67
C PHE A 890 53.01 -17.97 -4.70
N LEU A 891 54.11 -17.36 -4.25
CA LEU A 891 55.31 -17.17 -5.07
C LEU A 891 56.21 -18.41 -4.97
N ARG A 892 56.48 -19.07 -6.09
CA ARG A 892 57.47 -20.15 -6.19
C ARG A 892 58.79 -19.61 -6.75
N VAL A 893 59.93 -19.97 -6.14
CA VAL A 893 61.26 -19.55 -6.63
C VAL A 893 62.11 -20.79 -6.91
N ASN A 894 62.27 -21.13 -8.20
CA ASN A 894 63.09 -22.28 -8.59
C ASN A 894 64.57 -21.90 -8.74
N GLU A 895 65.48 -22.85 -8.52
CA GLU A 895 66.90 -22.70 -8.82
C GLU A 895 67.34 -23.62 -9.97
N PRO A 896 68.42 -23.29 -10.72
CA PRO A 896 68.93 -24.15 -11.78
C PRO A 896 69.34 -25.53 -11.28
N VAL A 897 69.07 -26.55 -12.09
CA VAL A 897 69.51 -27.92 -11.79
C VAL A 897 71.03 -28.00 -11.88
N VAL A 898 71.65 -28.66 -10.89
CA VAL A 898 73.09 -28.96 -10.89
C VAL A 898 73.29 -30.48 -10.83
N ILE A 899 73.83 -31.05 -11.90
CA ILE A 899 74.21 -32.46 -11.98
C ILE A 899 75.53 -32.64 -11.24
N SER A 900 75.48 -33.28 -10.07
CA SER A 900 76.66 -33.53 -9.22
C SER A 900 77.41 -34.80 -9.59
N THR A 901 76.67 -35.81 -10.06
CA THR A 901 77.22 -37.11 -10.42
C THR A 901 76.61 -37.51 -11.76
N PRO A 902 77.36 -37.38 -12.88
CA PRO A 902 76.93 -37.91 -14.16
C PRO A 902 76.95 -39.45 -14.14
N PRO A 903 76.31 -40.12 -15.12
CA PRO A 903 76.42 -41.57 -15.24
C PRO A 903 77.88 -42.01 -15.41
N LEU A 904 78.24 -43.12 -14.77
CA LEU A 904 79.55 -43.72 -14.89
C LEU A 904 79.59 -44.66 -16.10
N SER A 905 80.70 -44.62 -16.84
CA SER A 905 80.98 -45.60 -17.89
C SER A 905 81.05 -47.01 -17.32
N GLN A 906 80.59 -48.01 -18.08
CA GLN A 906 80.56 -49.41 -17.68
C GLN A 906 81.08 -50.33 -18.77
N VAL A 907 81.93 -51.29 -18.39
CA VAL A 907 82.33 -52.42 -19.21
C VAL A 907 81.57 -53.66 -18.73
N VAL A 908 80.87 -54.34 -19.62
CA VAL A 908 80.04 -55.50 -19.29
C VAL A 908 80.24 -56.62 -20.32
N CYS A 909 80.12 -57.87 -19.92
CA CYS A 909 80.10 -58.98 -20.89
C CYS A 909 78.74 -59.07 -21.59
N ARG A 910 78.71 -59.65 -22.79
CA ARG A 910 77.44 -59.98 -23.46
C ARG A 910 76.53 -60.78 -22.51
N GLY A 911 75.28 -60.37 -22.43
CA GLY A 911 74.25 -60.93 -21.57
C GLY A 911 74.24 -60.43 -20.12
N GLY A 912 75.16 -59.54 -19.76
CA GLY A 912 75.10 -58.81 -18.50
C GLY A 912 74.04 -57.70 -18.50
N ASN A 913 73.88 -57.04 -17.34
CA ASN A 913 73.00 -55.90 -17.16
C ASN A 913 73.82 -54.62 -16.93
N ILE A 914 73.31 -53.48 -17.40
CA ILE A 914 73.89 -52.16 -17.21
C ILE A 914 72.91 -51.32 -16.39
N VAL A 915 73.42 -50.56 -15.41
CA VAL A 915 72.62 -49.57 -14.67
C VAL A 915 73.35 -48.24 -14.69
N LEU A 916 72.81 -47.25 -15.41
CA LEU A 916 73.32 -45.88 -15.42
C LEU A 916 72.42 -45.02 -14.53
N SER A 917 73.01 -44.26 -13.62
CA SER A 917 72.28 -43.35 -12.72
C SER A 917 72.86 -41.95 -12.77
N ILE A 918 72.01 -40.95 -12.53
CA ILE A 918 72.42 -39.55 -12.41
C ILE A 918 71.98 -39.01 -11.05
N VAL A 919 72.79 -38.14 -10.43
CA VAL A 919 72.42 -37.44 -9.19
C VAL A 919 72.51 -35.93 -9.40
N ALA A 920 71.39 -35.25 -9.23
CA ALA A 920 71.34 -33.79 -9.12
C ALA A 920 71.30 -33.37 -7.65
N THR A 921 72.13 -32.40 -7.26
CA THR A 921 72.21 -31.89 -5.87
C THR A 921 71.40 -30.63 -5.61
N LYS A 922 70.97 -29.94 -6.68
CA LYS A 922 70.24 -28.68 -6.64
C LYS A 922 69.24 -28.60 -7.78
N GLY A 923 68.25 -27.73 -7.61
CA GLY A 923 67.22 -27.43 -8.62
C GLY A 923 66.13 -28.49 -8.73
N ARG A 924 64.99 -28.06 -9.29
CA ARG A 924 63.82 -28.92 -9.45
C ARG A 924 63.79 -29.54 -10.83
N ILE A 925 63.63 -30.85 -10.86
CA ILE A 925 63.61 -31.65 -12.09
C ILE A 925 62.16 -31.89 -12.50
N TRP A 926 61.83 -31.56 -13.75
CA TRP A 926 60.52 -31.79 -14.35
C TRP A 926 60.44 -33.10 -15.13
N GLY A 927 61.58 -33.68 -15.51
CA GLY A 927 61.63 -35.00 -16.16
C GLY A 927 63.03 -35.39 -16.62
N TYR A 928 63.17 -36.66 -17.04
CA TYR A 928 64.40 -37.21 -17.60
C TYR A 928 64.14 -37.80 -18.99
N GLN A 929 65.17 -37.83 -19.82
CA GLN A 929 65.20 -38.54 -21.10
C GLN A 929 66.61 -39.08 -21.35
N TRP A 930 66.77 -40.40 -21.32
CA TRP A 930 68.03 -41.04 -21.67
C TRP A 930 68.20 -41.08 -23.17
N GLN A 931 69.43 -40.84 -23.61
CA GLN A 931 69.86 -40.97 -24.98
C GLN A 931 71.02 -41.95 -25.09
N ARG A 932 71.03 -42.66 -26.20
CA ARG A 932 72.16 -43.44 -26.67
C ARG A 932 72.56 -42.93 -28.05
N ASP A 933 73.83 -42.56 -28.22
CA ASP A 933 74.39 -42.07 -29.48
C ASP A 933 73.55 -40.92 -30.10
N GLY A 934 72.96 -40.09 -29.23
CA GLY A 934 72.08 -38.97 -29.62
C GLY A 934 70.61 -39.34 -29.86
N VAL A 935 70.23 -40.61 -29.81
CA VAL A 935 68.86 -41.10 -30.00
C VAL A 935 68.17 -41.31 -28.65
N ASN A 936 66.94 -40.80 -28.50
CA ASN A 936 66.12 -41.02 -27.31
C ASN A 936 65.79 -42.50 -27.12
N LEU A 937 66.03 -43.00 -25.92
CA LEU A 937 65.59 -44.34 -25.51
C LEU A 937 64.11 -44.32 -25.10
N THR A 938 63.44 -45.44 -25.31
CA THR A 938 62.08 -45.72 -24.84
C THR A 938 62.09 -46.99 -23.99
N ASN A 939 61.14 -47.10 -23.06
CA ASN A 939 61.00 -48.28 -22.21
C ASN A 939 60.34 -49.41 -22.99
N GLU A 940 61.13 -50.32 -23.55
CA GLU A 940 60.63 -51.38 -24.45
C GLU A 940 61.48 -52.65 -24.34
N PHE A 941 60.88 -53.80 -24.69
CA PHE A 941 61.56 -55.09 -24.80
C PHE A 941 62.19 -55.27 -26.19
N GLY A 942 63.36 -55.91 -26.26
CA GLY A 942 64.03 -56.32 -27.50
C GLY A 942 64.55 -55.17 -28.38
N LYS A 943 64.67 -53.97 -27.82
CA LYS A 943 65.17 -52.77 -28.52
C LYS A 943 66.54 -52.36 -28.02
N PHE A 944 67.22 -51.50 -28.78
CA PHE A 944 68.53 -50.93 -28.45
C PHE A 944 69.61 -51.97 -28.08
N ASN A 945 69.46 -53.21 -28.56
CA ASN A 945 70.35 -54.35 -28.32
C ASN A 945 70.37 -54.82 -26.85
N ALA A 946 69.26 -54.68 -26.15
CA ALA A 946 69.01 -55.27 -24.82
C ALA A 946 67.68 -56.03 -24.84
N ASP A 947 67.51 -57.00 -23.94
CA ASP A 947 66.23 -57.70 -23.78
C ASP A 947 65.15 -56.75 -23.25
N GLU A 948 65.52 -55.85 -22.35
CA GLU A 948 64.64 -54.84 -21.79
C GLU A 948 65.39 -53.53 -21.54
N VAL A 949 64.77 -52.41 -21.93
CA VAL A 949 65.18 -51.06 -21.54
C VAL A 949 64.19 -50.52 -20.52
N ARG A 950 64.64 -50.16 -19.32
CA ARG A 950 63.80 -49.61 -18.24
C ARG A 950 64.36 -48.30 -17.73
N GLY A 951 63.48 -47.37 -17.36
CA GLY A 951 63.87 -46.09 -16.77
C GLY A 951 64.41 -45.08 -17.78
N ALA A 952 64.07 -45.20 -19.06
CA ALA A 952 64.43 -44.25 -20.11
C ALA A 952 63.97 -42.80 -19.82
N ASN A 953 62.96 -42.62 -18.97
CA ASN A 953 62.50 -41.32 -18.47
C ASN A 953 62.64 -41.17 -16.95
N SER A 954 63.60 -41.86 -16.33
CA SER A 954 63.82 -41.88 -14.89
C SER A 954 65.26 -41.53 -14.51
N VAL A 955 65.51 -41.33 -13.22
CA VAL A 955 66.84 -41.02 -12.66
C VAL A 955 67.88 -42.13 -12.89
N SER A 956 67.43 -43.35 -13.20
CA SER A 956 68.30 -44.47 -13.54
C SER A 956 67.76 -45.23 -14.75
N LEU A 957 68.64 -45.52 -15.69
CA LEU A 957 68.41 -46.37 -16.85
C LEU A 957 68.99 -47.75 -16.58
N THR A 958 68.19 -48.79 -16.82
CA THR A 958 68.63 -50.18 -16.76
C THR A 958 68.47 -50.84 -18.12
N LEU A 959 69.50 -51.51 -18.59
CA LEU A 959 69.49 -52.35 -19.80
C LEU A 959 69.81 -53.79 -19.36
N THR A 960 68.97 -54.75 -19.70
CA THR A 960 69.19 -56.16 -19.31
C THR A 960 69.61 -57.02 -20.50
N ASN A 961 70.38 -58.09 -20.21
CA ASN A 961 70.86 -59.07 -21.20
C ASN A 961 71.44 -58.39 -22.48
N VAL A 962 72.41 -57.50 -22.29
CA VAL A 962 72.88 -56.64 -23.38
C VAL A 962 73.69 -57.39 -24.42
N GLN A 963 73.45 -57.09 -25.69
CA GLN A 963 74.17 -57.63 -26.84
C GLN A 963 75.30 -56.66 -27.25
N TYR A 964 76.25 -57.09 -28.08
CA TYR A 964 77.41 -56.25 -28.47
C TYR A 964 77.01 -54.88 -29.03
N GLY A 965 75.91 -54.86 -29.78
CA GLY A 965 75.34 -53.64 -30.33
C GLY A 965 74.78 -52.68 -29.27
N ALA A 966 74.76 -53.00 -27.98
CA ALA A 966 74.38 -52.07 -26.90
C ALA A 966 75.50 -51.09 -26.54
N SER A 967 76.74 -51.36 -27.01
CA SER A 967 77.87 -50.45 -26.82
C SER A 967 77.58 -49.09 -27.47
N GLY A 968 77.83 -48.01 -26.74
CA GLY A 968 77.48 -46.67 -27.17
C GLY A 968 77.78 -45.58 -26.15
N ASN A 969 77.55 -44.34 -26.56
CA ASN A 969 77.65 -43.15 -25.73
C ASN A 969 76.27 -42.85 -25.14
N TYR A 970 76.13 -43.02 -23.83
CA TYR A 970 74.88 -42.80 -23.10
C TYR A 970 74.92 -41.47 -22.33
N ARG A 971 73.80 -40.75 -22.31
CA ARG A 971 73.65 -39.53 -21.51
C ARG A 971 72.20 -39.33 -21.09
N ALA A 972 71.98 -38.61 -19.98
CA ALA A 972 70.66 -38.20 -19.55
C ALA A 972 70.42 -36.72 -19.88
N ILE A 973 69.29 -36.42 -20.50
CA ILE A 973 68.77 -35.06 -20.65
C ILE A 973 67.75 -34.85 -19.53
N ILE A 974 67.93 -33.80 -18.74
CA ILE A 974 67.07 -33.42 -17.63
C ILE A 974 66.27 -32.19 -18.04
N ALA A 975 64.95 -32.28 -18.02
CA ALA A 975 64.09 -31.09 -18.14
C ALA A 975 64.11 -30.33 -16.80
N THR A 976 64.46 -29.05 -16.84
CA THR A 976 64.62 -28.24 -15.64
C THR A 976 63.56 -27.15 -15.56
N SER A 977 63.22 -26.76 -14.33
CA SER A 977 62.28 -25.65 -14.07
C SER A 977 62.91 -24.26 -14.22
N CYS A 978 64.24 -24.18 -14.31
CA CYS A 978 64.97 -22.93 -14.22
C CYS A 978 66.38 -23.00 -14.83
N GLY A 979 66.80 -21.94 -15.51
CA GLY A 979 68.08 -21.87 -16.21
C GLY A 979 67.91 -22.32 -17.66
N LYS A 980 68.60 -23.39 -18.07
CA LYS A 980 68.38 -24.01 -19.38
C LYS A 980 67.10 -24.85 -19.34
N ASN A 981 66.26 -24.79 -20.36
CA ASN A 981 65.07 -25.66 -20.48
C ASN A 981 65.41 -27.14 -20.29
N PHE A 982 66.61 -27.53 -20.75
CA PHE A 982 67.18 -28.85 -20.52
C PHE A 982 68.66 -28.73 -20.11
N ASP A 983 69.08 -29.54 -19.14
CA ASP A 983 70.49 -29.77 -18.85
C ASP A 983 70.88 -31.19 -19.26
N THR A 984 72.13 -31.39 -19.69
CA THR A 984 72.57 -32.68 -20.24
C THR A 984 73.76 -33.19 -19.45
N SER A 985 73.69 -34.44 -19.02
CA SER A 985 74.79 -35.08 -18.30
C SER A 985 76.03 -35.22 -19.17
N ALA A 986 77.19 -35.39 -18.53
CA ALA A 986 78.35 -35.96 -19.21
C ALA A 986 78.02 -37.34 -19.79
N VAL A 987 78.74 -37.73 -20.84
CA VAL A 987 78.54 -39.00 -21.55
C VAL A 987 79.19 -40.13 -20.75
N ALA A 988 78.44 -41.20 -20.50
CA ALA A 988 78.95 -42.49 -20.05
C ALA A 988 79.17 -43.40 -21.26
N VAL A 989 80.34 -44.01 -21.34
CA VAL A 989 80.63 -45.04 -22.35
C VAL A 989 80.18 -46.38 -21.79
N VAL A 990 79.25 -47.02 -22.47
CA VAL A 990 78.93 -48.43 -22.24
C VAL A 990 79.68 -49.25 -23.27
N TYR A 991 80.47 -50.22 -22.81
CA TYR A 991 81.22 -51.13 -23.67
C TYR A 991 80.87 -52.58 -23.35
N VAL A 992 80.33 -53.30 -24.33
CA VAL A 992 80.03 -54.73 -24.19
C VAL A 992 81.22 -55.54 -24.74
N ALA A 993 82.03 -56.10 -23.84
CA ALA A 993 83.29 -56.75 -24.15
C ALA A 993 83.12 -57.97 -25.07
N LYS A 994 83.94 -58.05 -26.13
CA LYS A 994 83.95 -59.16 -27.07
C LYS A 994 84.85 -60.30 -26.55
N PRO A 995 84.58 -61.56 -26.94
CA PRO A 995 85.45 -62.67 -26.59
C PRO A 995 86.84 -62.49 -27.22
N THR A 996 87.87 -62.93 -26.49
CA THR A 996 89.25 -62.97 -26.97
C THR A 996 89.42 -64.09 -28.01
N GLN A 997 90.00 -63.78 -29.17
CA GLN A 997 90.36 -64.73 -30.22
C GLN A 997 91.88 -64.86 -30.34
N ILE A 998 92.36 -66.07 -30.64
CA ILE A 998 93.75 -66.32 -31.04
C ILE A 998 93.86 -65.99 -32.53
N ILE A 999 94.56 -64.91 -32.86
CA ILE A 999 94.80 -64.47 -34.25
C ILE A 999 95.83 -65.38 -34.93
N THR A 1000 96.90 -65.71 -34.21
CA THR A 1000 97.94 -66.59 -34.74
C THR A 1000 98.09 -67.76 -33.78
N PRO A 1001 97.60 -68.96 -34.13
CA PRO A 1001 97.86 -70.15 -33.33
C PRO A 1001 99.36 -70.49 -33.39
N PRO A 1002 99.90 -71.21 -32.39
CA PRO A 1002 101.30 -71.56 -32.38
C PRO A 1002 101.59 -72.56 -33.52
N ALA A 1003 102.53 -72.23 -34.41
CA ALA A 1003 102.89 -73.07 -35.54
C ALA A 1003 103.93 -74.14 -35.16
N SER A 1004 103.86 -75.32 -35.79
CA SER A 1004 104.87 -76.38 -35.61
C SER A 1004 106.26 -75.89 -36.01
N GLN A 1005 107.27 -76.20 -35.20
CA GLN A 1005 108.66 -75.81 -35.42
C GLN A 1005 109.54 -77.07 -35.46
N VAL A 1006 110.56 -77.07 -36.32
CA VAL A 1006 111.62 -78.10 -36.35
C VAL A 1006 112.90 -77.45 -35.84
N ALA A 1007 113.55 -78.06 -34.86
CA ALA A 1007 114.86 -77.64 -34.37
C ALA A 1007 115.79 -78.85 -34.22
N GLN A 1008 117.10 -78.59 -34.27
CA GLN A 1008 118.10 -79.62 -33.96
C GLN A 1008 118.05 -80.02 -32.49
N GLU A 1009 118.51 -81.24 -32.22
CA GLU A 1009 118.60 -81.80 -30.87
C GLU A 1009 119.37 -80.86 -29.93
N ALA A 1010 118.80 -80.60 -28.75
CA ALA A 1010 119.21 -79.58 -27.77
C ALA A 1010 119.06 -78.09 -28.17
N GLY A 1011 118.43 -77.78 -29.31
CA GLY A 1011 118.03 -76.41 -29.66
C GLY A 1011 116.71 -75.97 -29.01
N SER A 1012 116.57 -74.69 -28.67
CA SER A 1012 115.32 -74.11 -28.15
C SER A 1012 114.35 -73.79 -29.28
N VAL A 1013 113.10 -74.25 -29.16
CA VAL A 1013 111.96 -73.80 -29.99
C VAL A 1013 111.06 -72.85 -29.20
N ARG A 1014 110.59 -71.79 -29.86
CA ARG A 1014 109.62 -70.83 -29.30
C ARG A 1014 108.32 -70.91 -30.09
N PHE A 1015 107.23 -71.10 -29.36
CA PHE A 1015 105.87 -70.97 -29.88
C PHE A 1015 105.31 -69.62 -29.43
N GLU A 1016 104.85 -68.81 -30.36
CA GLU A 1016 104.14 -67.56 -30.05
C GLU A 1016 102.66 -67.72 -30.39
N VAL A 1017 101.81 -67.24 -29.47
CA VAL A 1017 100.38 -67.03 -29.70
C VAL A 1017 100.14 -65.53 -29.70
N ASN A 1018 99.45 -65.04 -30.72
CA ASN A 1018 98.98 -63.66 -30.75
C ASN A 1018 97.47 -63.65 -30.53
N VAL A 1019 96.98 -62.89 -29.55
CA VAL A 1019 95.56 -62.78 -29.20
C VAL A 1019 95.06 -61.34 -29.41
N ALA A 1020 93.81 -61.20 -29.83
CA ALA A 1020 93.09 -59.91 -29.82
C ALA A 1020 91.60 -60.15 -29.52
N GLU A 1021 90.81 -59.09 -29.41
CA GLU A 1021 89.34 -59.20 -29.40
C GLU A 1021 88.80 -59.72 -30.74
N ALA A 1022 87.69 -60.48 -30.68
CA ALA A 1022 86.98 -60.95 -31.86
C ALA A 1022 86.51 -59.81 -32.77
N THR A 1023 86.84 -59.86 -34.07
CA THR A 1023 86.58 -58.78 -35.04
C THR A 1023 85.12 -58.69 -35.51
N ILE A 1024 84.22 -59.58 -35.06
CA ILE A 1024 82.82 -59.65 -35.51
C ILE A 1024 81.90 -58.94 -34.49
N GLY A 1025 81.24 -57.84 -34.90
CA GLY A 1025 80.20 -57.14 -34.12
C GLY A 1025 80.24 -55.60 -34.23
N PHE A 1026 79.06 -54.95 -34.10
CA PHE A 1026 78.84 -53.50 -34.27
C PHE A 1026 79.75 -52.59 -33.42
N ASN A 1027 80.15 -51.46 -34.02
CA ASN A 1027 80.99 -50.34 -33.53
C ASN A 1027 82.48 -50.64 -33.26
N ASN A 1028 83.33 -50.42 -34.27
CA ASN A 1028 84.79 -50.56 -34.19
C ASN A 1028 85.51 -49.30 -33.67
N ASN A 1029 84.78 -48.24 -33.30
CA ASN A 1029 85.36 -46.94 -32.94
C ASN A 1029 85.16 -46.55 -31.46
N LEU A 1030 84.70 -47.46 -30.60
CA LEU A 1030 84.63 -47.23 -29.15
C LEU A 1030 85.79 -47.97 -28.48
N THR A 1031 86.66 -47.22 -27.80
CA THR A 1031 87.70 -47.81 -26.95
C THR A 1031 87.09 -48.20 -25.60
N PRO A 1032 87.38 -49.41 -25.07
CA PRO A 1032 86.99 -49.78 -23.72
C PRO A 1032 87.54 -48.75 -22.73
N VAL A 1033 86.76 -48.42 -21.71
CA VAL A 1033 87.27 -47.61 -20.61
C VAL A 1033 88.27 -48.46 -19.83
N GLN A 1034 89.53 -48.04 -19.80
CA GLN A 1034 90.53 -48.61 -18.89
C GLN A 1034 90.22 -48.06 -17.50
N TYR A 1035 89.87 -48.93 -16.57
CA TYR A 1035 89.71 -48.58 -15.16
C TYR A 1035 91.07 -48.44 -14.47
#